data_AF-A0A084G565-F1
#
_entry.id   AF-A0A084G565-F1
#
_cell.length_a   1.000
_cell.length_b   1.000
_cell.length_c   1.000
_cell.angle_alpha   90.00
_cell.angle_beta   90.00
_cell.angle_gamma   90.00
#
_symmetry.space_group_name_H-M   'P 1'
#
loop_
_entity.id
_entity.type
_entity.pdbx_description
1 polymer ?
#
loop_
_entity_poly.entity_id
_entity_poly.type
_entity_poly.pdbx_seq_one_letter_code
_entity_poly.pdbx_strand_id
1 'polypeptide(L)'
;MCYQVGHACAATGYSTLYAELDILPEVPIAEEARESPAENSRAIYESIMAAPVRYSVMDDYTLTINAENPVSPACSNGDTDVRWRLEGRIELEVYQEHPKDEVFILPCVEEDRRLGLDNVEGRTEYHRLTPAEVKLLYEPLPPDLPTMKKDILVQMAAYEGNIDRYARLARPRLVDEVELACVIRGIYHHTMFARWWASEIESNSTRVQALESTENLDNIRKAISARRIMVNDYEEFHLGWPAGKPKPYLIWWPLRPKDSTLYILFGRVPEMKEQIIVACIFCNYSDLYLRLCTEVTGNIWWAAKQALNPFYIDHLEKKAAEKGINLEWLREDLGVDAGPYDGASVNVSELEWYVWATPELLRKIELFGGSVGRGDTAWAEEVTLPEETHLCFKEISVKKDGSENILMLYGKHKVEREGQCTDEKSYATSWGTTEFIRNLQSSMPSGCDARHGLVFAGLLMVDPSSLSYSHKEGSHYDKFYYVQSGNDCSSIAGKNGISLIQFLKWNPRAGTNCAGLWADAYACVSIIGHEPSPTNPGNGIQTPTPTQPDIVKNCDKFYWVKPGDTWTKIVADNRITLADFLKWNPKAGSNCAGLWGSAYACLSVLGYAPTPTNPGNGVQAPTPIQSGMVTNCKKFHFVQPGQTCASIQTKYRVTLANLYKWNLAIKSGCTGMWSQTYLCVGAL
;
A
#
# COMPACT_ATOMS: atom_id res chain seq x y z
N MET A 1 23.68 46.74 10.44
CA MET A 1 22.63 47.33 9.58
C MET A 1 22.89 47.14 8.09
N CYS A 2 24.13 46.92 7.62
CA CYS A 2 24.40 46.68 6.19
C CYS A 2 23.60 45.50 5.62
N TYR A 3 23.52 44.36 6.32
CA TYR A 3 22.73 43.20 5.90
C TYR A 3 21.23 43.52 5.77
N GLN A 4 20.62 44.23 6.73
CA GLN A 4 19.23 44.69 6.62
C GLN A 4 19.01 45.64 5.43
N VAL A 5 19.95 46.55 5.15
CA VAL A 5 19.89 47.41 3.96
C VAL A 5 20.01 46.57 2.69
N GLY A 6 20.84 45.52 2.69
CA GLY A 6 20.96 44.57 1.57
C GLY A 6 19.67 43.77 1.32
N HIS A 7 19.01 43.32 2.38
CA HIS A 7 17.68 42.66 2.31
C HIS A 7 16.63 43.60 1.73
N ALA A 8 16.59 44.86 2.20
CA ALA A 8 15.71 45.88 1.62
C ALA A 8 16.04 46.18 0.14
N CYS A 9 17.32 46.16 -0.25
CA CYS A 9 17.72 46.28 -1.66
C CYS A 9 17.23 45.09 -2.50
N ALA A 10 17.25 43.86 -1.97
CA ALA A 10 16.68 42.69 -2.62
C ALA A 10 15.16 42.77 -2.77
N ALA A 11 14.45 43.27 -1.76
CA ALA A 11 12.99 43.45 -1.81
C ALA A 11 12.54 44.53 -2.82
N THR A 12 13.40 45.54 -3.09
CA THR A 12 13.07 46.74 -3.89
C THR A 12 13.77 46.83 -5.24
N GLY A 13 14.82 46.03 -5.49
CA GLY A 13 15.62 46.08 -6.71
C GLY A 13 16.71 47.16 -6.73
N TYR A 14 17.18 47.64 -5.58
CA TYR A 14 18.29 48.62 -5.52
C TYR A 14 19.66 47.94 -5.70
N SER A 15 19.89 47.33 -6.85
CA SER A 15 21.10 46.54 -7.16
C SER A 15 22.41 47.33 -7.09
N THR A 16 22.42 48.60 -7.49
CA THR A 16 23.60 49.48 -7.34
C THR A 16 23.95 49.69 -5.87
N LEU A 17 22.96 50.00 -5.02
CA LEU A 17 23.18 50.19 -3.58
C LEU A 17 23.61 48.87 -2.93
N TYR A 18 23.00 47.75 -3.31
CA TYR A 18 23.43 46.42 -2.84
C TYR A 18 24.92 46.17 -3.10
N ALA A 19 25.40 46.48 -4.31
CA ALA A 19 26.81 46.32 -4.67
C ALA A 19 27.76 47.26 -3.88
N GLU A 20 27.28 48.43 -3.44
CA GLU A 20 28.04 49.36 -2.61
C GLU A 20 28.15 48.93 -1.13
N LEU A 21 27.34 47.98 -0.66
CA LEU A 21 27.36 47.51 0.74
C LEU A 21 28.55 46.60 1.08
N ASP A 22 29.19 45.98 0.07
CA ASP A 22 30.33 45.05 0.21
C ASP A 22 30.11 43.95 1.30
N ILE A 23 28.89 43.40 1.34
CA ILE A 23 28.50 42.35 2.28
C ILE A 23 28.72 40.94 1.71
N LEU A 24 28.79 39.94 2.61
CA LEU A 24 28.95 38.55 2.21
C LEU A 24 27.77 38.08 1.34
N PRO A 25 28.01 37.17 0.37
CA PRO A 25 26.97 36.62 -0.50
C PRO A 25 25.99 35.77 0.33
N GLU A 26 24.87 36.39 0.68
CA GLU A 26 23.96 35.91 1.71
C GLU A 26 22.72 35.19 1.14
N VAL A 27 22.40 34.03 1.70
CA VAL A 27 21.25 33.20 1.28
C VAL A 27 19.90 33.92 1.48
N PRO A 28 19.54 34.47 2.66
CA PRO A 28 18.31 35.24 2.81
C PRO A 28 18.11 36.37 1.80
N ILE A 29 19.16 37.14 1.50
CA ILE A 29 19.09 38.21 0.50
C ILE A 29 18.86 37.64 -0.90
N ALA A 30 19.47 36.50 -1.25
CA ALA A 30 19.19 35.80 -2.51
C ALA A 30 17.75 35.25 -2.56
N GLU A 31 17.23 34.73 -1.45
CA GLU A 31 15.85 34.23 -1.37
C GLU A 31 14.84 35.38 -1.57
N GLU A 32 15.00 36.53 -0.89
CA GLU A 32 14.18 37.72 -1.17
C GLU A 32 14.33 38.19 -2.63
N ALA A 33 15.55 38.29 -3.14
CA ALA A 33 15.84 38.79 -4.47
C ALA A 33 15.25 37.92 -5.59
N ARG A 34 15.07 36.61 -5.34
CA ARG A 34 14.44 35.66 -6.25
C ARG A 34 12.91 35.81 -6.29
N GLU A 35 12.30 36.08 -5.14
CA GLU A 35 10.85 36.12 -4.95
C GLU A 35 10.27 37.53 -5.16
N SER A 36 11.11 38.58 -5.12
CA SER A 36 10.71 39.96 -5.38
C SER A 36 10.34 40.18 -6.86
N PRO A 37 9.22 40.85 -7.16
CA PRO A 37 8.82 41.21 -8.52
C PRO A 37 9.59 42.42 -9.10
N ALA A 38 10.54 43.01 -8.37
CA ALA A 38 11.26 44.19 -8.82
C ALA A 38 12.31 43.84 -9.90
N GLU A 39 12.30 44.60 -11.01
CA GLU A 39 13.06 44.35 -12.25
C GLU A 39 14.55 44.03 -12.02
N ASN A 40 15.18 44.72 -11.07
CA ASN A 40 16.61 44.62 -10.77
C ASN A 40 16.96 43.63 -9.65
N SER A 41 15.99 43.08 -8.91
CA SER A 41 16.25 42.10 -7.85
C SER A 41 16.86 40.81 -8.41
N ARG A 42 16.48 40.44 -9.63
CA ARG A 42 17.07 39.33 -10.39
C ARG A 42 18.60 39.39 -10.45
N ALA A 43 19.18 40.59 -10.63
CA ALA A 43 20.63 40.76 -10.69
C ALA A 43 21.31 40.56 -9.32
N ILE A 44 20.64 40.94 -8.22
CA ILE A 44 21.10 40.68 -6.85
C ILE A 44 21.13 39.16 -6.62
N TYR A 45 20.04 38.45 -6.93
CA TYR A 45 19.98 36.98 -6.86
C TYR A 45 21.12 36.32 -7.67
N GLU A 46 21.27 36.68 -8.95
CA GLU A 46 22.27 36.05 -9.82
C GLU A 46 23.71 36.32 -9.38
N SER A 47 24.01 37.52 -8.85
CA SER A 47 25.34 37.84 -8.29
C SER A 47 25.67 37.04 -7.03
N ILE A 48 24.70 36.85 -6.11
CA ILE A 48 24.90 36.01 -4.92
C ILE A 48 25.05 34.54 -5.31
N MET A 49 24.20 34.03 -6.20
CA MET A 49 24.22 32.62 -6.61
C MET A 49 25.46 32.25 -7.44
N ALA A 50 26.11 33.23 -8.08
CA ALA A 50 27.39 33.04 -8.76
C ALA A 50 28.59 32.95 -7.80
N ALA A 51 28.43 33.27 -6.51
CA ALA A 51 29.51 33.21 -5.54
C ALA A 51 29.92 31.75 -5.24
N PRO A 52 31.24 31.46 -5.14
CA PRO A 52 31.73 30.10 -4.91
C PRO A 52 31.40 29.55 -3.51
N VAL A 53 31.13 30.46 -2.57
CA VAL A 53 30.75 30.17 -1.18
C VAL A 53 29.67 31.17 -0.80
N ARG A 54 28.62 30.71 -0.13
CA ARG A 54 27.50 31.52 0.36
C ARG A 54 27.32 31.34 1.86
N TYR A 55 26.65 32.30 2.48
CA TYR A 55 26.57 32.46 3.93
C TYR A 55 25.11 32.60 4.41
N SER A 56 24.83 32.11 5.61
CA SER A 56 23.66 32.51 6.39
C SER A 56 24.17 33.40 7.52
N VAL A 57 23.82 34.68 7.44
CA VAL A 57 24.23 35.73 8.39
C VAL A 57 23.04 36.16 9.22
N MET A 58 21.90 36.41 8.58
CA MET A 58 20.59 36.66 9.17
C MET A 58 19.82 35.36 9.39
N ASP A 59 19.00 35.34 10.45
CA ASP A 59 18.01 34.32 10.75
C ASP A 59 16.70 34.99 11.18
N ASP A 60 15.71 34.93 10.29
CA ASP A 60 14.40 35.57 10.46
C ASP A 60 13.54 34.90 11.54
N TYR A 61 13.81 33.64 11.91
CA TYR A 61 13.09 32.97 13.00
C TYR A 61 13.53 33.43 14.39
N THR A 62 14.76 33.95 14.50
CA THR A 62 15.33 34.47 15.76
C THR A 62 15.54 35.97 15.76
N LEU A 63 15.37 36.63 14.61
CA LEU A 63 15.73 38.03 14.34
C LEU A 63 17.18 38.35 14.75
N THR A 64 18.11 37.45 14.41
CA THR A 64 19.54 37.62 14.74
C THR A 64 20.40 37.85 13.50
N ILE A 65 21.56 38.49 13.70
CA ILE A 65 22.58 38.71 12.67
C ILE A 65 23.94 38.30 13.22
N ASN A 66 24.49 37.21 12.70
CA ASN A 66 25.77 36.64 13.08
C ASN A 66 26.84 36.95 12.01
N ALA A 67 27.27 38.22 11.95
CA ALA A 67 28.28 38.67 11.00
C ALA A 67 29.72 38.27 11.34
N GLU A 68 29.99 37.88 12.59
CA GLU A 68 31.34 37.51 13.05
C GLU A 68 31.70 36.06 12.74
N ASN A 69 30.74 35.14 12.85
CA ASN A 69 30.94 33.71 12.58
C ASN A 69 29.73 33.11 11.83
N PRO A 70 29.43 33.59 10.61
CA PRO A 70 28.27 33.16 9.83
C PRO A 70 28.38 31.70 9.38
N VAL A 71 27.25 31.03 9.21
CA VAL A 71 27.20 29.63 8.78
C VAL A 71 27.59 29.53 7.30
N SER A 72 28.53 28.64 6.98
CA SER A 72 29.03 28.45 5.61
C SER A 72 29.60 27.04 5.39
N PRO A 73 29.42 26.42 4.21
CA PRO A 73 28.62 26.90 3.07
C PRO A 73 27.12 26.80 3.37
N ALA A 74 26.39 27.88 3.08
CA ALA A 74 24.93 27.91 3.13
C ALA A 74 24.34 27.69 1.73
N CYS A 75 23.14 27.10 1.68
CA CYS A 75 22.34 26.91 0.45
C CYS A 75 20.92 27.43 0.69
N SER A 76 20.20 27.79 -0.37
CA SER A 76 18.78 28.17 -0.27
C SER A 76 17.96 27.01 0.30
N ASN A 77 17.18 27.28 1.35
CA ASN A 77 16.39 26.27 2.05
C ASN A 77 14.96 26.73 2.35
N GLY A 78 14.53 27.91 1.91
CA GLY A 78 13.14 28.35 2.04
C GLY A 78 12.76 28.92 3.41
N ASP A 79 13.73 29.39 4.18
CA ASP A 79 13.57 29.78 5.59
C ASP A 79 13.40 31.29 5.82
N THR A 80 13.73 32.11 4.81
CA THR A 80 13.55 33.58 4.82
C THR A 80 12.08 33.98 4.79
N ASP A 81 11.69 34.97 5.60
CA ASP A 81 10.33 35.54 5.62
C ASP A 81 10.17 36.60 4.53
N VAL A 82 10.22 36.16 3.28
CA VAL A 82 10.25 37.03 2.10
C VAL A 82 9.01 37.91 1.96
N ARG A 83 9.14 39.08 1.34
CA ARG A 83 8.10 40.12 1.27
C ARG A 83 6.67 39.64 1.00
N TRP A 84 6.45 38.71 0.07
CA TRP A 84 5.09 38.23 -0.23
C TRP A 84 4.44 37.46 0.93
N ARG A 85 5.25 36.83 1.80
CA ARG A 85 4.78 36.16 3.03
C ARG A 85 4.27 37.18 4.03
N LEU A 86 4.85 38.37 4.08
CA LEU A 86 4.47 39.47 4.97
C LEU A 86 3.18 40.18 4.55
N GLU A 87 2.60 39.88 3.38
CA GLU A 87 1.39 40.56 2.93
C GLU A 87 0.12 40.15 3.70
N GLY A 88 0.09 38.94 4.28
CA GLY A 88 -1.00 38.48 5.13
C GLY A 88 -0.98 39.16 6.50
N ARG A 89 -2.12 39.71 6.94
CA ARG A 89 -2.27 40.47 8.19
C ARG A 89 -3.45 39.98 9.02
N ILE A 90 -3.30 40.02 10.34
CA ILE A 90 -4.34 39.66 11.31
C ILE A 90 -4.86 40.93 11.98
N GLU A 91 -6.17 41.09 12.06
CA GLU A 91 -6.79 42.23 12.74
C GLU A 91 -6.58 42.17 14.26
N LEU A 92 -6.38 43.33 14.88
CA LEU A 92 -6.10 43.42 16.32
C LEU A 92 -7.22 42.86 17.21
N GLU A 93 -8.49 42.91 16.76
CA GLU A 93 -9.62 42.35 17.50
C GLU A 93 -9.60 40.81 17.47
N VAL A 94 -9.39 40.21 16.30
CA VAL A 94 -9.20 38.75 16.13
C VAL A 94 -8.02 38.26 16.98
N TYR A 95 -6.90 38.99 16.95
CA TYR A 95 -5.73 38.71 17.79
C TYR A 95 -6.02 38.77 19.31
N GLN A 96 -6.97 39.61 19.74
CA GLN A 96 -7.35 39.72 21.16
C GLN A 96 -8.31 38.60 21.60
N GLU A 97 -9.15 38.09 20.69
CA GLU A 97 -10.04 36.96 20.95
C GLU A 97 -9.29 35.62 20.90
N HIS A 98 -8.34 35.47 19.95
CA HIS A 98 -7.54 34.26 19.73
C HIS A 98 -6.01 34.48 19.85
N PRO A 99 -5.49 35.03 20.97
CA PRO A 99 -4.07 35.38 21.14
C PRO A 99 -3.08 34.20 21.21
N LYS A 100 -3.54 32.99 20.88
CA LYS A 100 -2.84 31.70 21.04
C LYS A 100 -3.10 30.69 19.93
N ASP A 101 -4.07 30.93 19.05
CA ASP A 101 -4.53 29.90 18.11
C ASP A 101 -4.02 30.16 16.68
N GLU A 102 -3.51 31.37 16.40
CA GLU A 102 -2.96 31.73 15.09
C GLU A 102 -1.43 31.71 15.06
N VAL A 103 -0.90 30.57 14.62
CA VAL A 103 0.35 30.23 13.91
C VAL A 103 1.37 31.34 13.54
N PHE A 104 0.95 32.58 13.31
CA PHE A 104 1.77 33.66 12.76
C PHE A 104 2.34 34.65 13.79
N ILE A 105 2.05 34.48 15.09
CA ILE A 105 2.48 35.40 16.16
C ILE A 105 3.94 35.14 16.60
N LEU A 106 4.85 35.21 15.63
CA LEU A 106 6.28 35.43 15.88
C LEU A 106 6.65 36.87 15.52
N PRO A 107 7.73 37.41 16.08
CA PRO A 107 8.28 38.65 15.57
C PRO A 107 8.85 38.34 14.17
N CYS A 108 8.06 38.67 13.14
CA CYS A 108 8.49 38.69 11.75
C CYS A 108 9.55 39.79 11.55
N VAL A 109 10.15 39.87 10.36
CA VAL A 109 11.17 40.88 10.03
C VAL A 109 10.67 42.33 10.08
N GLU A 110 9.35 42.55 10.15
CA GLU A 110 8.72 43.87 10.35
C GLU A 110 8.46 44.20 11.84
N GLU A 111 8.74 43.26 12.76
CA GLU A 111 8.54 43.34 14.22
C GLU A 111 7.09 43.63 14.70
N ASP A 112 6.13 43.77 13.78
CA ASP A 112 4.73 44.12 14.04
C ASP A 112 3.81 42.92 14.35
N ARG A 113 4.37 41.69 14.33
CA ARG A 113 3.64 40.41 14.49
C ARG A 113 2.55 40.18 13.44
N ARG A 114 2.68 40.78 12.24
CA ARG A 114 1.70 40.75 11.15
C ARG A 114 0.35 41.37 11.53
N LEU A 115 0.31 42.28 12.50
CA LEU A 115 -0.91 42.97 12.91
C LEU A 115 -1.32 44.02 11.87
N GLY A 116 -2.57 43.95 11.41
CA GLY A 116 -3.20 44.88 10.48
C GLY A 116 -4.33 45.69 11.12
N LEU A 117 -4.84 46.67 10.36
CA LEU A 117 -6.11 47.34 10.67
C LEU A 117 -7.32 46.47 10.30
N ASP A 118 -7.17 45.65 9.26
CA ASP A 118 -8.15 44.72 8.75
C ASP A 118 -7.48 43.33 8.63
N ASN A 119 -8.27 42.25 8.65
CA ASN A 119 -7.78 40.91 8.32
C ASN A 119 -7.53 40.82 6.80
N VAL A 120 -6.30 40.49 6.41
CA VAL A 120 -5.86 40.38 5.01
C VAL A 120 -5.32 38.97 4.80
N GLU A 121 -6.05 38.17 4.02
CA GLU A 121 -5.60 36.83 3.63
C GLU A 121 -4.29 36.92 2.82
N GLY A 122 -3.35 36.03 3.13
CA GLY A 122 -2.08 35.94 2.39
C GLY A 122 -2.28 35.51 0.93
N ARG A 123 -1.22 35.65 0.13
CA ARG A 123 -1.26 35.30 -1.30
C ARG A 123 -1.45 33.80 -1.54
N THR A 124 -2.70 33.40 -1.82
CA THR A 124 -3.07 31.99 -1.96
C THR A 124 -2.42 31.29 -3.16
N GLU A 125 -1.97 32.02 -4.18
CA GLU A 125 -1.24 31.46 -5.32
C GLU A 125 0.14 30.87 -4.94
N TYR A 126 0.67 31.19 -3.75
CA TYR A 126 1.93 30.66 -3.26
C TYR A 126 1.79 29.36 -2.46
N HIS A 127 0.59 28.95 -2.05
CA HIS A 127 0.38 27.62 -1.42
C HIS A 127 0.49 26.47 -2.44
N ARG A 128 0.28 26.74 -3.74
CA ARG A 128 0.33 25.72 -4.79
C ARG A 128 1.72 25.63 -5.43
N LEU A 129 2.26 24.42 -5.47
CA LEU A 129 3.48 24.08 -6.21
C LEU A 129 3.20 24.02 -7.72
N THR A 130 4.09 24.59 -8.52
CA THR A 130 4.11 24.42 -9.99
C THR A 130 4.49 22.97 -10.37
N PRO A 131 4.21 22.52 -11.61
CA PRO A 131 4.59 21.17 -12.05
C PRO A 131 6.10 20.85 -11.94
N ALA A 132 6.96 21.87 -11.94
CA ALA A 132 8.39 21.71 -11.69
C ALA A 132 8.70 21.54 -10.20
N GLU A 133 8.06 22.32 -9.33
CA GLU A 133 8.22 22.21 -7.87
C GLU A 133 7.57 20.93 -7.30
N VAL A 134 6.50 20.42 -7.91
CA VAL A 134 5.88 19.12 -7.55
C VAL A 134 6.89 17.97 -7.61
N LYS A 135 7.93 18.05 -8.46
CA LYS A 135 9.01 17.06 -8.49
C LYS A 135 9.78 16.97 -7.18
N LEU A 136 9.90 18.08 -6.45
CA LEU A 136 10.60 18.14 -5.17
C LEU A 136 9.98 17.21 -4.12
N LEU A 137 8.72 16.78 -4.28
CA LEU A 137 8.06 15.82 -3.39
C LEU A 137 8.69 14.43 -3.43
N TYR A 138 9.10 13.96 -4.61
CA TYR A 138 9.56 12.58 -4.84
C TYR A 138 11.01 12.47 -5.35
N GLU A 139 11.58 13.53 -5.94
CA GLU A 139 12.99 13.59 -6.31
C GLU A 139 13.86 14.00 -5.09
N PRO A 140 15.17 13.66 -5.07
CA PRO A 140 16.10 14.16 -4.06
C PRO A 140 16.12 15.69 -4.04
N LEU A 141 16.02 16.29 -2.85
CA LEU A 141 16.01 17.74 -2.72
C LEU A 141 17.36 18.33 -3.19
N PRO A 142 17.39 19.25 -4.18
CA PRO A 142 18.63 19.91 -4.61
C PRO A 142 19.26 20.66 -3.42
N PRO A 143 20.59 20.90 -3.39
CA PRO A 143 21.22 21.66 -2.31
C PRO A 143 20.57 23.04 -2.14
N ASP A 144 20.34 23.75 -3.24
CA ASP A 144 19.56 24.97 -3.30
C ASP A 144 18.11 24.67 -3.66
N LEU A 145 17.19 24.93 -2.73
CA LEU A 145 15.76 24.83 -2.98
C LEU A 145 15.33 25.97 -3.92
N PRO A 146 14.65 25.68 -5.04
CA PRO A 146 14.35 26.68 -6.07
C PRO A 146 13.18 27.62 -5.70
N THR A 147 12.59 27.46 -4.52
CA THR A 147 11.33 28.08 -4.09
C THR A 147 11.26 28.21 -2.58
N MET A 148 10.53 29.21 -2.09
CA MET A 148 10.18 29.33 -0.66
C MET A 148 8.99 28.45 -0.26
N LYS A 149 8.28 27.85 -1.23
CA LYS A 149 7.04 27.09 -1.00
C LYS A 149 7.34 25.73 -0.36
N LYS A 150 7.37 25.68 0.97
CA LYS A 150 7.78 24.50 1.73
C LYS A 150 6.67 23.72 2.43
N ASP A 151 5.50 24.30 2.65
CA ASP A 151 4.50 23.75 3.60
C ASP A 151 4.12 22.30 3.24
N ILE A 152 3.71 22.09 1.98
CA ILE A 152 3.43 20.76 1.41
C ILE A 152 4.67 19.85 1.44
N LEU A 153 5.88 20.38 1.18
CA LEU A 153 7.12 19.58 1.23
C LEU A 153 7.42 19.06 2.65
N VAL A 154 7.15 19.87 3.68
CA VAL A 154 7.30 19.56 5.09
C VAL A 154 6.25 18.54 5.53
N GLN A 155 4.97 18.83 5.26
CA GLN A 155 3.83 17.96 5.59
C GLN A 155 3.99 16.57 4.97
N MET A 156 4.33 16.47 3.68
CA MET A 156 4.56 15.18 3.02
C MET A 156 5.81 14.44 3.54
N ALA A 157 6.87 15.16 3.91
CA ALA A 157 8.04 14.53 4.54
C ALA A 157 7.71 13.98 5.94
N ALA A 158 6.86 14.67 6.70
CA ALA A 158 6.35 14.20 7.99
C ALA A 158 5.43 12.98 7.82
N TYR A 159 4.48 13.05 6.88
CA TYR A 159 3.53 11.97 6.58
C TYR A 159 4.28 10.67 6.24
N GLU A 160 5.25 10.72 5.33
CA GLU A 160 6.11 9.60 4.95
C GLU A 160 7.17 9.22 6.01
N GLY A 161 7.22 9.90 7.15
CA GLY A 161 8.21 9.65 8.21
C GLY A 161 9.66 9.77 7.72
N ASN A 162 9.91 10.57 6.68
CA ASN A 162 11.21 10.70 6.05
C ASN A 162 12.07 11.68 6.86
N ILE A 163 12.89 11.14 7.77
CA ILE A 163 13.71 11.92 8.70
C ILE A 163 14.60 12.93 7.97
N ASP A 164 15.34 12.51 6.93
CA ASP A 164 16.30 13.37 6.25
C ASP A 164 15.62 14.55 5.54
N ARG A 165 14.47 14.30 4.89
CA ARG A 165 13.68 15.36 4.24
C ARG A 165 13.01 16.26 5.27
N TYR A 166 12.39 15.68 6.30
CA TYR A 166 11.66 16.44 7.32
C TYR A 166 12.61 17.30 8.13
N ALA A 167 13.71 16.74 8.66
CA ALA A 167 14.70 17.50 9.43
C ALA A 167 15.37 18.64 8.63
N ARG A 168 15.46 18.51 7.30
CA ARG A 168 15.95 19.58 6.41
C ARG A 168 14.91 20.66 6.10
N LEU A 169 13.67 20.26 5.83
CA LEU A 169 12.62 21.18 5.37
C LEU A 169 11.89 21.86 6.52
N ALA A 170 11.66 21.12 7.61
CA ALA A 170 10.86 21.54 8.75
C ALA A 170 11.51 22.71 9.48
N ARG A 171 10.67 23.68 9.84
CA ARG A 171 11.11 24.94 10.42
C ARG A 171 11.49 24.76 11.89
N PRO A 172 12.12 25.77 12.51
CA PRO A 172 12.45 25.74 13.94
C PRO A 172 11.23 25.61 14.85
N ARG A 173 10.04 26.00 14.36
CA ARG A 173 8.73 25.79 14.99
C ARG A 173 7.84 25.02 14.04
N LEU A 174 7.02 24.11 14.58
CA LEU A 174 6.00 23.42 13.81
C LEU A 174 4.90 24.42 13.46
N VAL A 175 4.52 24.52 12.18
CA VAL A 175 3.75 25.68 11.70
C VAL A 175 2.26 25.50 11.88
N ASP A 176 1.68 24.39 11.44
CA ASP A 176 0.23 24.23 11.39
C ASP A 176 -0.26 22.87 11.93
N GLU A 177 -1.55 22.78 12.22
CA GLU A 177 -2.19 21.56 12.71
C GLU A 177 -2.06 20.39 11.72
N VAL A 178 -1.94 20.69 10.42
CA VAL A 178 -1.74 19.71 9.35
C VAL A 178 -0.33 19.11 9.41
N GLU A 179 0.70 19.89 9.71
CA GLU A 179 2.05 19.42 9.99
C GLU A 179 2.06 18.51 11.22
N LEU A 180 1.38 18.90 12.31
CA LEU A 180 1.26 18.07 13.52
C LEU A 180 0.56 16.74 13.24
N ALA A 181 -0.53 16.77 12.47
CA ALA A 181 -1.26 15.60 12.03
C ALA A 181 -0.38 14.66 11.18
N CYS A 182 0.36 15.22 10.21
CA CYS A 182 1.29 14.47 9.38
C CYS A 182 2.45 13.87 10.20
N VAL A 183 2.98 14.60 11.19
CA VAL A 183 3.98 14.10 12.16
C VAL A 183 3.43 12.91 12.94
N ILE A 184 2.23 13.03 13.50
CA ILE A 184 1.59 11.97 14.28
C ILE A 184 1.37 10.72 13.41
N ARG A 185 0.82 10.87 12.19
CA ARG A 185 0.74 9.79 11.22
C ARG A 185 2.11 9.18 10.95
N GLY A 186 3.12 10.00 10.65
CA GLY A 186 4.49 9.55 10.39
C GLY A 186 5.04 8.66 11.51
N ILE A 187 4.79 9.03 12.76
CA ILE A 187 5.17 8.27 13.96
C ILE A 187 4.40 6.93 14.05
N TYR A 188 3.09 6.94 13.80
CA TYR A 188 2.28 5.71 13.76
C TYR A 188 2.78 4.73 12.69
N HIS A 189 3.29 5.20 11.54
CA HIS A 189 3.71 4.36 10.41
C HIS A 189 5.20 3.97 10.41
N HIS A 190 6.10 4.81 10.89
CA HIS A 190 7.54 4.68 10.64
C HIS A 190 8.34 4.64 11.94
N THR A 191 8.87 3.47 12.29
CA THR A 191 9.53 3.22 13.59
C THR A 191 10.76 4.11 13.83
N MET A 192 11.55 4.39 12.77
CA MET A 192 12.73 5.25 12.90
C MET A 192 12.33 6.71 13.13
N PHE A 193 11.27 7.20 12.45
CA PHE A 193 10.72 8.54 12.67
C PHE A 193 10.15 8.68 14.09
N ALA A 194 9.46 7.66 14.59
CA ALA A 194 9.02 7.59 15.99
C ALA A 194 10.19 7.64 16.99
N ARG A 195 11.30 6.95 16.71
CA ARG A 195 12.50 7.02 17.58
C ARG A 195 13.22 8.36 17.48
N TRP A 196 13.26 8.97 16.30
CA TRP A 196 13.83 10.31 16.12
C TRP A 196 13.02 11.38 16.88
N TRP A 197 11.69 11.37 16.78
CA TRP A 197 10.83 12.23 17.58
C TRP A 197 10.95 11.97 19.08
N ALA A 198 11.16 10.71 19.51
CA ALA A 198 11.49 10.43 20.90
C ALA A 198 12.80 11.12 21.33
N SER A 199 13.85 11.13 20.49
CA SER A 199 15.09 11.85 20.80
C SER A 199 14.95 13.38 20.77
N GLU A 200 14.11 13.95 19.89
CA GLU A 200 13.78 15.38 19.91
C GLU A 200 13.16 15.78 21.27
N ILE A 201 12.25 14.95 21.80
CA ILE A 201 11.62 15.15 23.12
C ILE A 201 12.63 14.92 24.25
N GLU A 202 13.47 13.88 24.19
CA GLU A 202 14.53 13.60 25.18
C GLU A 202 15.54 14.77 25.28
N SER A 203 15.85 15.40 24.15
CA SER A 203 16.78 16.55 24.06
C SER A 203 16.13 17.92 24.32
N ASN A 204 14.79 17.99 24.39
CA ASN A 204 14.03 19.23 24.42
C ASN A 204 14.44 20.20 23.28
N SER A 205 14.39 19.73 22.03
CA SER A 205 14.80 20.52 20.85
C SER A 205 13.96 21.80 20.67
N THR A 206 14.43 22.75 19.87
CA THR A 206 13.71 24.01 19.60
C THR A 206 12.30 23.77 19.06
N ARG A 207 12.12 22.75 18.22
CA ARG A 207 10.81 22.34 17.69
C ARG A 207 9.88 21.80 18.78
N VAL A 208 10.42 21.09 19.78
CA VAL A 208 9.64 20.60 20.93
C VAL A 208 9.30 21.75 21.89
N GLN A 209 10.22 22.69 22.11
CA GLN A 209 9.95 23.92 22.87
C GLN A 209 8.89 24.81 22.19
N ALA A 210 8.77 24.72 20.87
CA ALA A 210 7.77 25.43 20.07
C ALA A 210 6.39 24.77 20.03
N LEU A 211 6.20 23.57 20.62
CA LEU A 211 4.87 22.97 20.76
C LEU A 211 4.12 23.69 21.89
N GLU A 212 3.28 24.65 21.50
CA GLU A 212 2.69 25.63 22.43
C GLU A 212 1.73 25.02 23.46
N SER A 213 1.12 23.87 23.15
CA SER A 213 0.23 23.15 24.05
C SER A 213 0.86 21.84 24.57
N THR A 214 0.62 21.56 25.85
CA THR A 214 0.95 20.25 26.45
C THR A 214 0.22 19.10 25.77
N GLU A 215 -0.96 19.37 25.19
CA GLU A 215 -1.77 18.40 24.47
C GLU A 215 -1.11 17.95 23.16
N ASN A 216 -0.53 18.87 22.38
CA ASN A 216 0.16 18.54 21.12
C ASN A 216 1.37 17.62 21.39
N LEU A 217 2.16 17.96 22.43
CA LEU A 217 3.26 17.13 22.88
C LEU A 217 2.78 15.77 23.43
N ASP A 218 1.66 15.73 24.15
CA ASP A 218 1.08 14.49 24.65
C ASP A 218 0.51 13.61 23.53
N ASN A 219 -0.03 14.18 22.45
CA ASN A 219 -0.48 13.44 21.27
C ASN A 219 0.70 12.80 20.51
N ILE A 220 1.83 13.51 20.37
CA ILE A 220 3.09 12.92 19.87
C ILE A 220 3.58 11.80 20.80
N ARG A 221 3.54 12.00 22.13
CA ARG A 221 3.92 10.96 23.12
C ARG A 221 3.02 9.72 23.04
N LYS A 222 1.70 9.88 22.88
CA LYS A 222 0.75 8.78 22.63
C LYS A 222 1.17 8.00 21.38
N ALA A 223 1.36 8.68 20.25
CA ALA A 223 1.74 8.06 18.97
C ALA A 223 3.06 7.26 19.06
N ILE A 224 4.08 7.80 19.72
CA ILE A 224 5.35 7.08 19.96
C ILE A 224 5.09 5.81 20.79
N SER A 225 4.33 5.92 21.88
CA SER A 225 4.04 4.80 22.78
C SER A 225 3.20 3.72 22.10
N ALA A 226 2.22 4.12 21.29
CA ALA A 226 1.45 3.23 20.42
C ALA A 226 2.37 2.47 19.46
N ARG A 227 3.27 3.17 18.78
CA ARG A 227 4.23 2.54 17.85
C ARG A 227 5.10 1.50 18.54
N ARG A 228 5.57 1.75 19.76
CA ARG A 228 6.33 0.79 20.58
C ARG A 228 5.52 -0.49 20.86
N ILE A 229 4.28 -0.35 21.33
CA ILE A 229 3.38 -1.48 21.58
C ILE A 229 3.20 -2.31 20.30
N MET A 230 2.88 -1.65 19.18
CA MET A 230 2.66 -2.30 17.88
C MET A 230 3.87 -3.08 17.35
N VAL A 231 5.11 -2.58 17.55
CA VAL A 231 6.33 -3.30 17.17
C VAL A 231 6.77 -4.35 18.19
N ASN A 232 6.01 -4.54 19.27
CA ASN A 232 6.28 -5.47 20.38
C ASN A 232 7.44 -5.07 21.30
N ASP A 233 7.77 -3.78 21.33
CA ASP A 233 8.67 -3.23 22.33
C ASP A 233 7.89 -3.03 23.64
N TYR A 234 8.18 -3.87 24.63
CA TYR A 234 7.57 -3.84 25.95
C TYR A 234 8.40 -3.08 27.01
N GLU A 235 9.59 -2.56 26.65
CA GLU A 235 10.50 -1.89 27.59
C GLU A 235 9.85 -0.65 28.23
N GLU A 236 8.89 -0.01 27.55
CA GLU A 236 8.14 1.12 28.11
C GLU A 236 7.29 0.76 29.33
N PHE A 237 6.71 -0.44 29.36
CA PHE A 237 5.70 -0.87 30.33
C PHE A 237 6.10 -2.12 31.12
N HIS A 238 7.36 -2.57 31.01
CA HIS A 238 7.85 -3.76 31.70
C HIS A 238 7.78 -3.67 33.24
N LEU A 239 7.78 -2.44 33.80
CA LEU A 239 7.60 -2.14 35.23
C LEU A 239 6.23 -1.52 35.56
N GLY A 240 5.28 -1.53 34.61
CA GLY A 240 4.06 -0.71 34.66
C GLY A 240 4.18 0.57 33.85
N TRP A 241 3.10 1.34 33.74
CA TRP A 241 3.08 2.53 32.89
C TRP A 241 3.84 3.72 33.52
N PRO A 242 4.69 4.45 32.77
CA PRO A 242 5.42 5.60 33.30
C PRO A 242 4.49 6.69 33.87
N ALA A 243 4.80 7.16 35.08
CA ALA A 243 4.01 8.18 35.76
C ALA A 243 3.99 9.49 34.95
N GLY A 244 2.80 10.10 34.82
CA GLY A 244 2.60 11.33 34.04
C GLY A 244 2.66 11.19 32.52
N LYS A 245 2.96 10.00 31.97
CA LYS A 245 2.96 9.79 30.51
C LYS A 245 1.54 9.46 30.02
N PRO A 246 1.01 10.12 28.96
CA PRO A 246 -0.31 9.81 28.43
C PRO A 246 -0.35 8.39 27.83
N LYS A 247 -1.47 7.69 28.03
CA LYS A 247 -1.72 6.35 27.46
C LYS A 247 -2.31 6.48 26.05
N PRO A 248 -1.78 5.77 25.03
CA PRO A 248 -2.39 5.75 23.70
C PRO A 248 -3.70 4.97 23.68
N TYR A 249 -4.66 5.40 22.86
CA TYR A 249 -5.87 4.64 22.58
C TYR A 249 -5.66 3.66 21.42
N LEU A 250 -5.24 4.17 20.26
CA LEU A 250 -4.93 3.37 19.08
C LEU A 250 -3.60 2.60 19.26
N ILE A 251 -3.67 1.28 19.41
CA ILE A 251 -2.48 0.42 19.64
C ILE A 251 -2.36 -0.79 18.70
N TRP A 252 -3.17 -0.83 17.63
CA TRP A 252 -3.31 -2.01 16.75
C TRP A 252 -3.16 -1.73 15.24
N TRP A 253 -2.89 -0.48 14.86
CA TRP A 253 -2.81 -0.04 13.47
C TRP A 253 -1.74 1.06 13.31
N PRO A 254 -0.90 1.04 12.25
CA PRO A 254 -0.96 0.17 11.07
C PRO A 254 -0.37 -1.23 11.26
N LEU A 255 0.32 -1.47 12.37
CA LEU A 255 0.92 -2.77 12.70
C LEU A 255 0.16 -3.45 13.83
N ARG A 256 -0.02 -4.77 13.71
CA ARG A 256 -0.68 -5.58 14.72
C ARG A 256 0.34 -6.00 15.79
N PRO A 257 0.22 -5.58 17.07
CA PRO A 257 0.99 -6.16 18.15
C PRO A 257 0.63 -7.64 18.30
N LYS A 258 1.57 -8.47 18.76
CA LYS A 258 1.30 -9.86 19.12
C LYS A 258 0.35 -9.93 20.32
N ASP A 259 -0.48 -10.96 20.32
CA ASP A 259 -1.32 -11.35 21.46
C ASP A 259 -0.50 -11.48 22.77
N SER A 260 0.71 -12.04 22.71
CA SER A 260 1.63 -12.11 23.85
C SER A 260 1.98 -10.73 24.43
N THR A 261 2.17 -9.74 23.57
CA THR A 261 2.50 -8.36 23.97
C THR A 261 1.31 -7.69 24.63
N LEU A 262 0.11 -7.86 24.05
CA LEU A 262 -1.15 -7.36 24.62
C LEU A 262 -1.48 -8.01 25.97
N TYR A 263 -1.18 -9.31 26.13
CA TYR A 263 -1.34 -10.02 27.42
C TYR A 263 -0.37 -9.50 28.49
N ILE A 264 0.90 -9.24 28.14
CA ILE A 264 1.87 -8.62 29.05
C ILE A 264 1.42 -7.18 29.40
N LEU A 265 0.99 -6.39 28.43
CA LEU A 265 0.50 -5.03 28.64
C LEU A 265 -0.69 -5.03 29.62
N PHE A 266 -1.67 -5.92 29.45
CA PHE A 266 -2.79 -6.07 30.38
C PHE A 266 -2.35 -6.43 31.80
N GLY A 267 -1.37 -7.33 31.94
CA GLY A 267 -0.83 -7.74 33.25
C GLY A 267 0.01 -6.67 33.95
N ARG A 268 0.50 -5.64 33.22
CA ARG A 268 1.32 -4.54 33.78
C ARG A 268 0.57 -3.22 33.88
N VAL A 269 -0.45 -3.02 33.05
CA VAL A 269 -1.20 -1.77 32.88
C VAL A 269 -2.69 -2.09 32.70
N PRO A 270 -3.37 -2.58 33.76
CA PRO A 270 -4.77 -3.00 33.68
C PRO A 270 -5.72 -1.85 33.32
N GLU A 271 -5.30 -0.59 33.46
CA GLU A 271 -6.07 0.59 33.04
C GLU A 271 -6.21 0.70 31.52
N MET A 272 -5.38 0.00 30.74
CA MET A 272 -5.49 -0.10 29.27
C MET A 272 -6.38 -1.26 28.79
N LYS A 273 -7.15 -1.89 29.69
CA LYS A 273 -7.98 -3.07 29.40
C LYS A 273 -8.91 -2.88 28.21
N GLU A 274 -9.57 -1.74 28.07
CA GLU A 274 -10.52 -1.51 26.98
C GLU A 274 -9.81 -1.43 25.62
N GLN A 275 -8.74 -0.62 25.54
CA GLN A 275 -7.87 -0.48 24.38
C GLN A 275 -7.31 -1.84 23.93
N ILE A 276 -6.94 -2.69 24.89
CA ILE A 276 -6.43 -4.04 24.64
C ILE A 276 -7.52 -4.96 24.10
N ILE A 277 -8.75 -4.90 24.63
CA ILE A 277 -9.89 -5.68 24.12
C ILE A 277 -10.24 -5.24 22.68
N VAL A 278 -10.28 -3.93 22.42
CA VAL A 278 -10.50 -3.36 21.09
C VAL A 278 -9.38 -3.80 20.12
N ALA A 279 -8.12 -3.76 20.54
CA ALA A 279 -6.99 -4.28 19.78
C ALA A 279 -7.14 -5.78 19.48
N CYS A 280 -7.60 -6.59 20.44
CA CYS A 280 -7.85 -8.02 20.22
C CYS A 280 -8.95 -8.28 19.17
N ILE A 281 -9.98 -7.43 19.13
CA ILE A 281 -11.04 -7.52 18.12
C ILE A 281 -10.48 -7.21 16.72
N PHE A 282 -9.82 -6.06 16.54
CA PHE A 282 -9.26 -5.66 15.25
C PHE A 282 -8.10 -6.56 14.77
N CYS A 283 -7.33 -7.15 15.68
CA CYS A 283 -6.29 -8.13 15.34
C CYS A 283 -6.82 -9.57 15.16
N ASN A 284 -8.11 -9.83 15.45
CA ASN A 284 -8.75 -11.15 15.43
C ASN A 284 -8.16 -12.17 16.42
N TYR A 285 -7.83 -11.75 17.64
CA TYR A 285 -7.31 -12.60 18.72
C TYR A 285 -8.43 -13.09 19.65
N SER A 286 -9.23 -14.06 19.18
CA SER A 286 -10.39 -14.63 19.90
C SER A 286 -10.04 -15.13 21.30
N ASP A 287 -8.93 -15.86 21.44
CA ASP A 287 -8.54 -16.52 22.70
C ASP A 287 -8.14 -15.52 23.79
N LEU A 288 -7.44 -14.45 23.40
CA LEU A 288 -7.06 -13.39 24.32
C LEU A 288 -8.29 -12.52 24.65
N TYR A 289 -9.10 -12.19 23.66
CA TYR A 289 -10.37 -11.49 23.84
C TYR A 289 -11.28 -12.22 24.86
N LEU A 290 -11.48 -13.52 24.72
CA LEU A 290 -12.32 -14.32 25.64
C LEU A 290 -11.80 -14.31 27.08
N ARG A 291 -10.48 -14.20 27.28
CA ARG A 291 -9.86 -14.12 28.62
C ARG A 291 -10.02 -12.74 29.27
N LEU A 292 -10.07 -11.67 28.46
CA LEU A 292 -10.04 -10.28 28.95
C LEU A 292 -11.42 -9.59 28.96
N CYS A 293 -12.31 -9.94 28.04
CA CYS A 293 -13.63 -9.32 27.89
C CYS A 293 -14.60 -9.79 29.00
N THR A 294 -14.63 -9.07 30.13
CA THR A 294 -15.57 -9.29 31.23
C THR A 294 -16.80 -8.37 31.18
N GLU A 295 -16.70 -7.22 30.52
CA GLU A 295 -17.76 -6.21 30.34
C GLU A 295 -18.09 -5.98 28.85
N VAL A 296 -19.25 -5.36 28.62
CA VAL A 296 -19.69 -4.83 27.32
C VAL A 296 -19.74 -3.32 27.46
N THR A 297 -18.95 -2.60 26.67
CA THR A 297 -18.91 -1.12 26.63
C THR A 297 -19.21 -0.64 25.21
N GLY A 298 -19.53 0.64 25.04
CA GLY A 298 -19.79 1.23 23.71
C GLY A 298 -18.61 1.04 22.76
N ASN A 299 -17.38 1.31 23.22
CA ASN A 299 -16.16 1.15 22.43
C ASN A 299 -15.92 -0.30 21.98
N ILE A 300 -16.11 -1.27 22.87
CA ILE A 300 -15.96 -2.71 22.57
C ILE A 300 -17.05 -3.18 21.60
N TRP A 301 -18.30 -2.70 21.78
CA TRP A 301 -19.41 -3.00 20.87
C TRP A 301 -19.19 -2.42 19.48
N TRP A 302 -18.78 -1.15 19.38
CA TRP A 302 -18.43 -0.52 18.11
C TRP A 302 -17.30 -1.27 17.40
N ALA A 303 -16.22 -1.61 18.11
CA ALA A 303 -15.11 -2.36 17.52
C ALA A 303 -15.57 -3.73 16.96
N ALA A 304 -16.46 -4.43 17.67
CA ALA A 304 -17.04 -5.67 17.18
C ALA A 304 -17.93 -5.47 15.94
N LYS A 305 -18.68 -4.37 15.86
CA LYS A 305 -19.49 -4.01 14.67
C LYS A 305 -18.63 -3.72 13.43
N GLN A 306 -17.41 -3.21 13.61
CA GLN A 306 -16.43 -2.99 12.53
C GLN A 306 -15.58 -4.24 12.22
N ALA A 307 -15.62 -5.27 13.07
CA ALA A 307 -14.80 -6.45 12.91
C ALA A 307 -15.30 -7.35 11.77
N LEU A 308 -14.37 -7.83 10.93
CA LEU A 308 -14.67 -8.81 9.88
C LEU A 308 -15.15 -10.17 10.41
N ASN A 309 -14.88 -10.48 11.69
CA ASN A 309 -15.26 -11.75 12.31
C ASN A 309 -16.55 -11.61 13.13
N PRO A 310 -17.69 -12.22 12.72
CA PRO A 310 -18.97 -12.09 13.40
C PRO A 310 -18.97 -12.64 14.84
N PHE A 311 -18.03 -13.53 15.18
CA PHE A 311 -17.86 -14.09 16.52
C PHE A 311 -17.87 -13.04 17.64
N TYR A 312 -17.29 -11.87 17.40
CA TYR A 312 -17.23 -10.80 18.40
C TYR A 312 -18.61 -10.19 18.68
N ILE A 313 -19.44 -10.02 17.64
CA ILE A 313 -20.83 -9.55 17.77
C ILE A 313 -21.64 -10.60 18.51
N ASP A 314 -21.64 -11.86 18.03
CA ASP A 314 -22.40 -12.98 18.61
C ASP A 314 -22.09 -13.17 20.11
N HIS A 315 -20.81 -13.06 20.50
CA HIS A 315 -20.40 -13.15 21.90
C HIS A 315 -20.90 -11.97 22.74
N LEU A 316 -20.83 -10.74 22.23
CA LEU A 316 -21.29 -9.55 22.95
C LEU A 316 -22.82 -9.51 23.08
N GLU A 317 -23.56 -9.90 22.04
CA GLU A 317 -25.03 -10.01 22.08
C GLU A 317 -25.48 -11.00 23.16
N LYS A 318 -24.87 -12.19 23.18
CA LYS A 318 -25.13 -13.19 24.23
C LYS A 318 -24.80 -12.63 25.63
N LYS A 319 -23.65 -11.96 25.78
CA LYS A 319 -23.18 -11.42 27.07
C LYS A 319 -24.03 -10.25 27.56
N ALA A 320 -24.55 -9.43 26.65
CA ALA A 320 -25.48 -8.35 26.96
C ALA A 320 -26.83 -8.90 27.41
N ALA A 321 -27.36 -9.90 26.71
CA ALA A 321 -28.58 -10.61 27.10
C ALA A 321 -28.46 -11.29 28.48
N GLU A 322 -27.34 -11.97 28.76
CA GLU A 322 -27.04 -12.57 30.07
C GLU A 322 -26.99 -11.54 31.22
N LYS A 323 -26.60 -10.30 30.94
CA LYS A 323 -26.51 -9.20 31.92
C LYS A 323 -27.71 -8.25 31.94
N GLY A 324 -28.69 -8.43 31.06
CA GLY A 324 -29.82 -7.51 30.89
C GLY A 324 -29.43 -6.11 30.39
N ILE A 325 -28.31 -6.00 29.66
CA ILE A 325 -27.83 -4.73 29.09
C ILE A 325 -28.59 -4.48 27.77
N ASN A 326 -29.22 -3.32 27.63
CA ASN A 326 -29.78 -2.90 26.35
C ASN A 326 -28.67 -2.38 25.43
N LEU A 327 -28.42 -3.07 24.32
CA LEU A 327 -27.43 -2.67 23.32
C LEU A 327 -27.85 -1.42 22.52
N GLU A 328 -29.14 -1.08 22.48
CA GLU A 328 -29.59 0.18 21.89
C GLU A 328 -29.18 1.40 22.74
N TRP A 329 -29.06 1.26 24.07
CA TRP A 329 -28.56 2.36 24.91
C TRP A 329 -27.06 2.62 24.69
N LEU A 330 -26.25 1.58 24.45
CA LEU A 330 -24.85 1.76 24.04
C LEU A 330 -24.70 2.39 22.65
N ARG A 331 -25.75 2.36 21.83
CA ARG A 331 -25.84 3.06 20.53
C ARG A 331 -26.30 4.51 20.72
N GLU A 332 -27.06 4.82 21.77
CA GLU A 332 -27.49 6.18 22.12
C GLU A 332 -26.41 6.95 22.90
N ASP A 333 -25.67 6.30 23.81
CA ASP A 333 -24.58 6.88 24.62
C ASP A 333 -23.40 7.37 23.76
N LEU A 334 -23.08 6.67 22.67
CA LEU A 334 -22.08 7.14 21.71
C LEU A 334 -22.65 8.31 20.89
N GLY A 335 -23.92 8.20 20.49
CA GLY A 335 -24.61 9.05 19.52
C GLY A 335 -25.11 8.22 18.34
N VAL A 336 -26.26 8.59 17.77
CA VAL A 336 -26.79 7.90 16.58
C VAL A 336 -25.90 8.26 15.39
N ASP A 337 -25.23 7.24 14.84
CA ASP A 337 -24.12 7.27 13.85
C ASP A 337 -22.71 7.47 14.43
N ALA A 338 -22.59 7.67 15.74
CA ALA A 338 -21.30 7.77 16.41
C ALA A 338 -20.65 6.42 16.72
N GLY A 339 -19.48 6.21 16.12
CA GLY A 339 -18.40 5.50 16.80
C GLY A 339 -17.67 6.43 17.79
N PRO A 340 -16.51 6.01 18.33
CA PRO A 340 -15.60 6.86 19.11
C PRO A 340 -15.02 8.07 18.35
N TYR A 341 -15.56 8.39 17.17
CA TYR A 341 -14.98 9.24 16.13
C TYR A 341 -15.97 10.29 15.59
N ASP A 342 -17.27 10.17 15.87
CA ASP A 342 -18.28 11.16 15.46
C ASP A 342 -18.55 12.16 16.59
N GLY A 343 -17.59 13.07 16.79
CA GLY A 343 -17.75 14.42 17.34
C GLY A 343 -18.25 14.66 18.78
N ALA A 344 -19.09 13.81 19.37
CA ALA A 344 -20.01 14.25 20.42
C ALA A 344 -19.69 13.79 21.86
N SER A 345 -18.97 12.67 22.07
CA SER A 345 -18.91 12.03 23.40
C SER A 345 -17.59 11.34 23.80
N VAL A 346 -16.66 11.09 22.87
CA VAL A 346 -15.37 10.41 23.19
C VAL A 346 -14.19 11.31 22.83
N ASN A 347 -13.31 11.52 23.81
CA ASN A 347 -12.20 12.48 23.76
C ASN A 347 -10.99 11.95 22.95
N VAL A 348 -11.20 11.76 21.64
CA VAL A 348 -10.19 11.40 20.65
C VAL A 348 -9.91 12.62 19.78
N SER A 349 -8.68 13.12 19.80
CA SER A 349 -8.31 14.36 19.10
C SER A 349 -8.40 14.19 17.58
N GLU A 350 -8.69 15.29 16.87
CA GLU A 350 -8.79 15.30 15.39
C GLU A 350 -7.49 14.82 14.71
N LEU A 351 -6.36 14.91 15.41
CA LEU A 351 -5.07 14.37 15.02
C LEU A 351 -5.05 12.83 14.87
N GLU A 352 -5.91 12.09 15.58
CA GLU A 352 -6.04 10.63 15.40
C GLU A 352 -6.86 10.25 14.15
N TRP A 353 -7.65 11.16 13.57
CA TRP A 353 -8.33 10.94 12.28
C TRP A 353 -7.32 10.89 11.12
N TYR A 354 -6.37 11.84 11.09
CA TYR A 354 -5.32 11.90 10.07
C TYR A 354 -4.37 10.69 10.04
N VAL A 355 -4.29 9.92 11.13
CA VAL A 355 -3.58 8.63 11.15
C VAL A 355 -4.15 7.67 10.11
N TRP A 356 -5.47 7.71 9.87
CA TRP A 356 -6.18 6.87 8.91
C TRP A 356 -6.28 7.50 7.51
N ALA A 357 -5.88 8.76 7.33
CA ALA A 357 -5.99 9.46 6.06
C ALA A 357 -5.13 8.79 4.97
N THR A 358 -5.78 8.38 3.89
CA THR A 358 -5.09 7.86 2.70
C THR A 358 -4.32 9.00 2.00
N PRO A 359 -3.24 8.69 1.24
CA PRO A 359 -2.53 9.70 0.46
C PRO A 359 -3.46 10.46 -0.51
N GLU A 360 -4.48 9.79 -1.02
CA GLU A 360 -5.49 10.38 -1.91
C GLU A 360 -6.45 11.35 -1.19
N LEU A 361 -6.74 11.12 0.10
CA LEU A 361 -7.55 12.05 0.91
C LEU A 361 -6.80 13.36 1.18
N LEU A 362 -5.50 13.29 1.51
CA LEU A 362 -4.67 14.48 1.70
C LEU A 362 -4.51 15.27 0.39
N ARG A 363 -4.27 14.59 -0.73
CA ARG A 363 -4.22 15.21 -2.06
C ARG A 363 -5.51 15.91 -2.48
N LYS A 364 -6.66 15.48 -1.94
CA LYS A 364 -7.96 16.14 -2.11
C LYS A 364 -8.09 17.37 -1.21
N ILE A 365 -7.64 17.30 0.05
CA ILE A 365 -7.56 18.47 0.96
C ILE A 365 -6.68 19.57 0.34
N GLU A 366 -5.57 19.22 -0.30
CA GLU A 366 -4.67 20.15 -1.01
C GLU A 366 -5.31 20.85 -2.23
N LEU A 367 -6.22 20.18 -2.95
CA LEU A 367 -6.89 20.77 -4.12
C LEU A 367 -7.90 21.85 -3.72
N PHE A 368 -8.59 21.68 -2.60
CA PHE A 368 -9.68 22.55 -2.14
C PHE A 368 -9.27 23.67 -1.15
N GLY A 369 -7.98 23.77 -0.78
CA GLY A 369 -7.43 24.94 -0.11
C GLY A 369 -8.01 25.22 1.28
N GLY A 370 -7.62 24.41 2.27
CA GLY A 370 -7.95 24.61 3.69
C GLY A 370 -9.42 24.41 4.08
N SER A 371 -10.32 24.35 3.11
CA SER A 371 -11.78 24.41 3.31
C SER A 371 -12.45 23.03 3.29
N VAL A 372 -11.88 22.04 3.99
CA VAL A 372 -12.49 20.71 4.17
C VAL A 372 -12.68 20.48 5.67
N GLY A 373 -13.84 20.92 6.16
CA GLY A 373 -14.24 20.72 7.54
C GLY A 373 -14.67 19.28 7.79
N ARG A 374 -14.88 18.97 9.07
CA ARG A 374 -15.26 17.63 9.57
C ARG A 374 -16.54 17.04 8.93
N GLY A 375 -17.39 17.87 8.30
CA GLY A 375 -18.62 17.47 7.59
C GLY A 375 -18.50 17.27 6.07
N ASP A 376 -17.37 17.61 5.45
CA ASP A 376 -17.23 17.66 3.97
C ASP A 376 -16.72 16.35 3.36
N THR A 377 -16.34 15.37 4.19
CA THR A 377 -15.66 14.13 3.81
C THR A 377 -16.48 13.23 2.88
N ALA A 378 -17.80 13.15 3.09
CA ALA A 378 -18.70 12.33 2.26
C ALA A 378 -18.78 12.79 0.79
N TRP A 379 -18.52 14.08 0.51
CA TRP A 379 -18.49 14.62 -0.84
C TRP A 379 -17.14 14.38 -1.54
N ALA A 380 -16.03 14.53 -0.81
CA ALA A 380 -14.68 14.38 -1.37
C ALA A 380 -14.38 12.95 -1.85
N GLU A 381 -14.98 11.92 -1.25
CA GLU A 381 -14.80 10.52 -1.67
C GLU A 381 -15.47 10.19 -3.02
N GLU A 382 -16.59 10.82 -3.37
CA GLU A 382 -17.37 10.48 -4.58
C GLU A 382 -16.90 11.15 -5.88
N VAL A 383 -16.11 12.24 -5.81
CA VAL A 383 -15.70 12.99 -7.01
C VAL A 383 -14.58 12.28 -7.77
N THR A 384 -14.88 11.87 -9.01
CA THR A 384 -13.91 11.45 -10.03
C THR A 384 -13.87 12.48 -11.17
N LEU A 385 -12.66 12.92 -11.57
CA LEU A 385 -12.45 13.73 -12.77
C LEU A 385 -12.06 12.81 -13.94
N PRO A 386 -12.84 12.76 -15.04
CA PRO A 386 -12.47 12.01 -16.24
C PRO A 386 -11.36 12.71 -17.06
N GLU A 387 -10.55 11.92 -17.78
CA GLU A 387 -9.32 12.35 -18.46
C GLU A 387 -9.49 13.41 -19.58
N GLU A 388 -10.72 13.72 -20.03
CA GLU A 388 -10.98 14.69 -21.11
C GLU A 388 -12.20 15.59 -20.81
N THR A 389 -12.07 16.59 -19.94
CA THR A 389 -13.16 17.56 -19.68
C THR A 389 -12.76 19.00 -20.04
N HIS A 390 -13.28 19.51 -21.16
CA HIS A 390 -13.27 20.94 -21.46
C HIS A 390 -14.27 21.69 -20.56
N LEU A 391 -13.80 22.65 -19.76
CA LEU A 391 -14.64 23.46 -18.88
C LEU A 391 -15.28 24.65 -19.63
N CYS A 392 -16.60 24.79 -19.53
CA CYS A 392 -17.29 26.04 -19.82
C CYS A 392 -17.52 26.80 -18.51
N PHE A 393 -16.93 28.00 -18.40
CA PHE A 393 -17.15 28.90 -17.27
C PHE A 393 -18.29 29.89 -17.61
N LYS A 394 -19.21 30.13 -16.67
CA LYS A 394 -20.16 31.25 -16.72
C LYS A 394 -20.10 31.96 -15.38
N GLU A 395 -19.55 33.16 -15.39
CA GLU A 395 -19.51 34.06 -14.25
C GLU A 395 -20.94 34.52 -13.92
N ILE A 396 -21.34 34.44 -12.64
CA ILE A 396 -22.61 34.98 -12.15
C ILE A 396 -22.31 35.90 -10.96
N SER A 397 -22.32 37.21 -11.23
CA SER A 397 -22.18 38.23 -10.19
C SER A 397 -23.50 38.43 -9.45
N VAL A 398 -23.53 38.09 -8.16
CA VAL A 398 -24.65 38.38 -7.26
C VAL A 398 -24.26 39.51 -6.33
N LYS A 399 -24.87 40.68 -6.50
CA LYS A 399 -24.71 41.79 -5.55
C LYS A 399 -25.77 41.74 -4.46
N LYS A 400 -25.34 41.81 -3.21
CA LYS A 400 -26.17 42.33 -2.12
C LYS A 400 -25.29 43.02 -1.07
N ASP A 401 -25.65 44.25 -0.74
CA ASP A 401 -25.22 45.03 0.42
C ASP A 401 -23.70 45.29 0.62
N GLY A 402 -22.92 45.30 -0.47
CA GLY A 402 -21.67 46.08 -0.55
C GLY A 402 -20.36 45.33 -0.32
N SER A 403 -20.38 44.06 0.05
CA SER A 403 -19.22 43.17 0.05
C SER A 403 -19.31 42.14 -1.08
N GLU A 404 -18.20 41.90 -1.79
CA GLU A 404 -18.12 40.90 -2.86
C GLU A 404 -17.64 39.57 -2.29
N ASN A 405 -18.50 38.54 -2.34
CA ASN A 405 -18.14 37.15 -2.06
C ASN A 405 -18.37 36.31 -3.32
N ILE A 406 -17.30 35.71 -3.85
CA ILE A 406 -17.34 34.89 -5.06
C ILE A 406 -17.77 33.47 -4.70
N LEU A 407 -19.01 33.10 -5.03
CA LEU A 407 -19.53 31.75 -4.82
C LEU A 407 -19.42 30.91 -6.11
N MET A 408 -18.44 30.02 -6.21
CA MET A 408 -18.37 29.02 -7.29
C MET A 408 -19.19 27.77 -6.93
N LEU A 409 -20.32 27.56 -7.62
CA LEU A 409 -21.13 26.34 -7.51
C LEU A 409 -20.97 25.46 -8.76
N TYR A 410 -20.65 24.18 -8.58
CA TYR A 410 -20.57 23.19 -9.66
C TYR A 410 -21.94 22.52 -9.88
N GLY A 411 -22.54 22.74 -11.05
CA GLY A 411 -23.80 22.11 -11.48
C GLY A 411 -23.59 21.11 -12.62
N LYS A 412 -24.13 19.89 -12.49
CA LYS A 412 -23.97 18.80 -13.47
C LYS A 412 -25.00 18.91 -14.59
N HIS A 413 -24.64 19.54 -15.72
CA HIS A 413 -25.51 19.62 -16.91
C HIS A 413 -25.14 18.63 -18.01
N LYS A 414 -26.17 18.11 -18.69
CA LYS A 414 -26.07 17.17 -19.80
C LYS A 414 -25.82 17.94 -21.10
N VAL A 415 -24.71 17.67 -21.78
CA VAL A 415 -24.45 18.22 -23.12
C VAL A 415 -25.31 17.49 -24.15
N GLU A 416 -26.25 18.20 -24.76
CA GLU A 416 -26.74 17.88 -26.10
C GLU A 416 -26.25 18.98 -27.07
N ARG A 417 -26.31 18.71 -28.38
CA ARG A 417 -25.48 19.38 -29.40
C ARG A 417 -25.56 20.91 -29.40
N GLU A 418 -24.41 21.52 -29.75
CA GLU A 418 -24.25 22.94 -30.11
C GLU A 418 -24.36 24.00 -28.98
N GLY A 419 -23.50 23.87 -27.97
CA GLY A 419 -22.71 25.01 -27.50
C GLY A 419 -23.41 26.14 -26.72
N GLN A 420 -24.62 25.94 -26.19
CA GLN A 420 -25.28 26.91 -25.31
C GLN A 420 -25.88 26.26 -24.06
N CYS A 421 -25.62 26.86 -22.88
CA CYS A 421 -26.24 26.48 -21.61
C CYS A 421 -27.47 27.35 -21.34
N THR A 422 -28.62 26.74 -21.05
CA THR A 422 -29.88 27.44 -20.72
C THR A 422 -30.35 27.13 -19.31
N ASP A 423 -30.72 28.17 -18.55
CA ASP A 423 -31.06 28.12 -17.13
C ASP A 423 -32.51 27.65 -16.90
N GLU A 424 -32.79 26.83 -15.86
CA GLU A 424 -33.91 27.06 -14.91
C GLU A 424 -33.97 26.10 -13.70
N LYS A 425 -34.47 26.66 -12.57
CA LYS A 425 -35.03 26.02 -11.35
C LYS A 425 -34.07 25.36 -10.35
N SER A 426 -33.56 26.23 -9.49
CA SER A 426 -33.14 25.93 -8.12
C SER A 426 -34.32 25.58 -7.19
N TYR A 427 -34.10 24.61 -6.31
CA TYR A 427 -34.84 24.45 -5.05
C TYR A 427 -33.83 24.30 -3.92
N ALA A 428 -33.86 25.24 -2.98
CA ALA A 428 -33.10 25.17 -1.74
C ALA A 428 -34.07 25.24 -0.56
N THR A 429 -34.13 24.17 0.23
CA THR A 429 -34.49 24.19 1.65
C THR A 429 -33.92 22.95 2.33
N SER A 430 -33.72 23.05 3.64
CA SER A 430 -33.39 21.98 4.57
C SER A 430 -34.46 20.86 4.65
N TRP A 431 -34.35 20.00 5.68
CA TRP A 431 -35.23 18.90 6.10
C TRP A 431 -34.73 17.47 5.73
N GLY A 432 -35.00 16.53 6.64
CA GLY A 432 -34.27 15.26 6.79
C GLY A 432 -34.55 14.17 5.74
N THR A 433 -33.58 13.28 5.60
CA THR A 433 -33.44 12.27 4.53
C THR A 433 -34.55 11.21 4.46
N THR A 434 -35.28 10.95 5.56
CA THR A 434 -36.23 9.82 5.66
C THR A 434 -37.53 9.99 4.85
N GLU A 435 -37.92 11.22 4.52
CA GLU A 435 -39.19 11.48 3.80
C GLU A 435 -39.02 11.58 2.27
N PHE A 436 -37.81 11.92 1.81
CA PHE A 436 -37.46 11.96 0.38
C PHE A 436 -37.57 10.57 -0.29
N ILE A 437 -37.09 9.53 0.40
CA ILE A 437 -37.12 8.14 -0.09
C ILE A 437 -38.56 7.64 -0.28
N ARG A 438 -39.52 8.10 0.56
CA ARG A 438 -40.92 7.67 0.49
C ARG A 438 -41.66 8.24 -0.72
N ASN A 439 -41.32 9.46 -1.15
CA ASN A 439 -41.94 10.11 -2.31
C ASN A 439 -41.34 9.68 -3.66
N LEU A 440 -40.12 9.13 -3.69
CA LEU A 440 -39.55 8.52 -4.89
C LEU A 440 -40.26 7.22 -5.31
N GLN A 441 -40.89 6.51 -4.38
CA GLN A 441 -41.59 5.24 -4.65
C GLN A 441 -42.99 5.40 -5.25
N SER A 442 -43.61 6.59 -5.17
CA SER A 442 -45.00 6.82 -5.61
C SER A 442 -45.14 7.35 -7.05
N SER A 443 -44.03 7.60 -7.75
CA SER A 443 -44.02 8.43 -8.97
C SER A 443 -43.53 7.75 -10.26
N MET A 444 -43.32 6.43 -10.29
CA MET A 444 -42.89 5.71 -11.51
C MET A 444 -44.05 5.02 -12.24
N PRO A 445 -44.22 5.21 -13.57
CA PRO A 445 -45.18 4.45 -14.38
C PRO A 445 -44.84 2.96 -14.48
N SER A 446 -45.86 2.12 -14.62
CA SER A 446 -45.75 0.67 -14.70
C SER A 446 -45.19 0.16 -16.04
N GLY A 447 -44.00 -0.45 -16.04
CA GLY A 447 -43.50 -1.13 -17.24
C GLY A 447 -42.01 -1.44 -17.39
N CYS A 448 -41.27 -1.75 -16.32
CA CYS A 448 -39.93 -2.39 -16.43
C CYS A 448 -39.71 -3.34 -15.24
N ASP A 449 -39.17 -4.54 -15.51
CA ASP A 449 -38.98 -5.60 -14.51
C ASP A 449 -37.74 -5.35 -13.63
N ALA A 450 -37.87 -5.62 -12.34
CA ALA A 450 -36.95 -5.17 -11.30
C ALA A 450 -35.79 -6.16 -11.06
N ARG A 451 -34.80 -6.18 -11.98
CA ARG A 451 -33.47 -6.75 -11.72
C ARG A 451 -32.39 -5.87 -12.35
N HIS A 452 -31.27 -5.71 -11.63
CA HIS A 452 -30.15 -4.77 -11.85
C HIS A 452 -30.35 -3.35 -11.29
N GLY A 453 -29.83 -3.15 -10.08
CA GLY A 453 -29.57 -1.84 -9.48
C GLY A 453 -28.44 -1.96 -8.44
N LEU A 454 -27.58 -0.93 -8.36
CA LEU A 454 -26.43 -0.75 -7.44
C LEU A 454 -25.17 -1.60 -7.68
N VAL A 455 -24.29 -1.13 -8.58
CA VAL A 455 -22.82 -1.36 -8.72
C VAL A 455 -22.28 -0.24 -9.65
N PHE A 456 -21.12 0.42 -9.52
CA PHE A 456 -20.32 0.93 -8.38
C PHE A 456 -19.24 1.90 -8.94
N ALA A 457 -18.53 2.66 -8.10
CA ALA A 457 -17.45 3.58 -8.48
C ALA A 457 -16.03 2.96 -8.36
N GLY A 458 -15.00 3.70 -8.78
CA GLY A 458 -13.62 3.52 -8.33
C GLY A 458 -12.61 2.97 -9.34
N LEU A 459 -11.76 3.85 -9.89
CA LEU A 459 -10.46 3.47 -10.46
C LEU A 459 -9.48 4.66 -10.41
N LEU A 460 -8.58 4.68 -9.41
CA LEU A 460 -7.16 5.05 -9.54
C LEU A 460 -6.44 4.89 -8.18
N MET A 461 -5.33 4.13 -8.22
CA MET A 461 -4.22 4.01 -7.26
C MET A 461 -4.53 3.98 -5.74
N VAL A 462 -4.53 2.76 -5.18
CA VAL A 462 -4.57 2.48 -3.74
C VAL A 462 -3.34 1.64 -3.34
N ASP A 463 -2.71 2.01 -2.22
CA ASP A 463 -1.63 1.26 -1.56
C ASP A 463 -2.07 -0.19 -1.24
N PRO A 464 -1.28 -1.26 -1.53
CA PRO A 464 -1.83 -2.63 -1.66
C PRO A 464 -2.32 -3.32 -0.38
N SER A 465 -2.42 -2.60 0.74
CA SER A 465 -2.77 -3.13 2.06
C SER A 465 -4.23 -2.87 2.49
N SER A 466 -4.98 -2.03 1.77
CA SER A 466 -6.34 -1.56 2.18
C SER A 466 -7.49 -1.95 1.24
N LEU A 467 -7.27 -2.86 0.28
CA LEU A 467 -8.32 -3.33 -0.63
C LEU A 467 -9.29 -4.34 0.01
N SER A 468 -10.32 -3.81 0.69
CA SER A 468 -11.55 -4.53 1.00
C SER A 468 -12.79 -3.77 0.52
N TYR A 469 -12.95 -3.65 -0.80
CA TYR A 469 -14.18 -3.12 -1.40
C TYR A 469 -15.20 -4.22 -1.67
N SER A 470 -16.48 -3.93 -1.46
CA SER A 470 -17.52 -4.94 -1.35
C SER A 470 -17.96 -5.51 -2.71
N HIS A 471 -17.95 -6.83 -2.82
CA HIS A 471 -18.73 -7.57 -3.81
C HIS A 471 -19.61 -8.58 -3.10
N LYS A 472 -20.85 -8.74 -3.56
CA LYS A 472 -21.83 -9.68 -2.98
C LYS A 472 -21.29 -11.12 -2.98
N GLU A 473 -21.50 -11.77 -1.84
CA GLU A 473 -21.47 -13.22 -1.61
C GLU A 473 -20.18 -13.99 -1.97
N GLY A 474 -19.37 -14.29 -0.94
CA GLY A 474 -18.83 -15.65 -0.81
C GLY A 474 -17.32 -15.86 -0.79
N SER A 475 -16.46 -14.83 -0.89
CA SER A 475 -15.01 -15.00 -0.67
C SER A 475 -14.28 -13.70 -0.34
N HIS A 476 -13.76 -13.57 0.88
CA HIS A 476 -12.85 -12.50 1.28
C HIS A 476 -11.41 -12.90 0.95
N TYR A 477 -10.65 -12.03 0.27
CA TYR A 477 -9.26 -12.29 -0.14
C TYR A 477 -8.28 -11.95 1.00
N ASP A 478 -7.25 -12.76 1.22
CA ASP A 478 -6.26 -12.55 2.31
C ASP A 478 -4.78 -12.64 1.87
N LYS A 479 -4.51 -12.95 0.62
CA LYS A 479 -3.16 -12.86 0.03
C LYS A 479 -3.22 -12.41 -1.42
N PHE A 480 -2.31 -11.50 -1.78
CA PHE A 480 -2.13 -10.99 -3.14
C PHE A 480 -0.72 -11.27 -3.64
N TYR A 481 -0.57 -11.30 -4.97
CA TYR A 481 0.69 -11.49 -5.67
C TYR A 481 0.88 -10.36 -6.68
N TYR A 482 2.05 -9.73 -6.68
CA TYR A 482 2.40 -8.64 -7.59
C TYR A 482 2.82 -9.20 -8.96
N VAL A 483 2.07 -8.85 -10.00
CA VAL A 483 2.26 -9.34 -11.37
C VAL A 483 3.42 -8.61 -12.02
N GLN A 484 4.59 -9.26 -12.11
CA GLN A 484 5.70 -8.68 -12.88
C GLN A 484 5.52 -8.90 -14.38
N SER A 485 6.11 -8.04 -15.22
CA SER A 485 6.15 -8.24 -16.67
C SER A 485 6.64 -9.64 -17.05
N GLY A 486 5.92 -10.32 -17.93
CA GLY A 486 6.17 -11.72 -18.31
C GLY A 486 5.60 -12.79 -17.34
N ASN A 487 4.85 -12.41 -16.31
CA ASN A 487 4.09 -13.36 -15.49
C ASN A 487 2.76 -13.71 -16.17
N ASP A 488 2.37 -14.98 -16.12
CA ASP A 488 1.04 -15.46 -16.56
C ASP A 488 0.24 -16.07 -15.40
N CYS A 489 -1.06 -16.23 -15.58
CA CYS A 489 -2.01 -16.75 -14.59
C CYS A 489 -1.62 -18.15 -14.06
N SER A 490 -1.01 -19.00 -14.89
CA SER A 490 -0.56 -20.34 -14.48
C SER A 490 0.69 -20.25 -13.61
N SER A 491 1.61 -19.34 -13.94
CA SER A 491 2.82 -19.09 -13.17
C SER A 491 2.52 -18.52 -11.78
N ILE A 492 1.53 -17.62 -11.67
CA ILE A 492 1.12 -17.01 -10.40
C ILE A 492 0.34 -17.99 -9.52
N ALA A 493 -0.63 -18.71 -10.12
CA ALA A 493 -1.37 -19.76 -9.44
C ALA A 493 -0.41 -20.82 -8.89
N GLY A 494 0.53 -21.27 -9.73
CA GLY A 494 1.58 -22.21 -9.35
C GLY A 494 2.43 -21.73 -8.18
N LYS A 495 2.99 -20.51 -8.26
CA LYS A 495 3.79 -19.89 -7.18
C LYS A 495 3.08 -19.81 -5.83
N ASN A 496 1.75 -19.86 -5.81
CA ASN A 496 0.94 -19.77 -4.59
C ASN A 496 0.20 -21.07 -4.22
N GLY A 497 0.49 -22.20 -4.88
CA GLY A 497 -0.05 -23.52 -4.51
C GLY A 497 -1.54 -23.71 -4.83
N ILE A 498 -2.07 -22.93 -5.77
CA ILE A 498 -3.48 -22.96 -6.18
C ILE A 498 -3.62 -23.33 -7.66
N SER A 499 -4.77 -23.89 -8.05
CA SER A 499 -5.02 -24.24 -9.45
C SER A 499 -5.29 -23.01 -10.33
N LEU A 500 -4.98 -23.08 -11.63
CA LEU A 500 -5.32 -22.01 -12.59
C LEU A 500 -6.82 -21.68 -12.58
N ILE A 501 -7.69 -22.70 -12.47
CA ILE A 501 -9.15 -22.51 -12.41
C ILE A 501 -9.54 -21.72 -11.16
N GLN A 502 -8.88 -21.97 -10.04
CA GLN A 502 -9.13 -21.28 -8.77
C GLN A 502 -8.58 -19.85 -8.79
N PHE A 503 -7.39 -19.63 -9.37
CA PHE A 503 -6.85 -18.29 -9.61
C PHE A 503 -7.75 -17.46 -10.55
N LEU A 504 -8.24 -18.03 -11.64
CA LEU A 504 -9.18 -17.35 -12.54
C LEU A 504 -10.57 -17.13 -11.90
N LYS A 505 -11.00 -18.01 -10.99
CA LYS A 505 -12.22 -17.80 -10.18
C LYS A 505 -12.08 -16.61 -9.23
N TRP A 506 -10.91 -16.40 -8.65
CA TRP A 506 -10.61 -15.25 -7.78
C TRP A 506 -10.23 -13.98 -8.56
N ASN A 507 -9.80 -14.11 -9.81
CA ASN A 507 -9.40 -13.00 -10.68
C ASN A 507 -10.18 -13.03 -12.03
N PRO A 508 -11.51 -12.91 -12.03
CA PRO A 508 -12.32 -13.11 -13.24
C PRO A 508 -12.01 -12.13 -14.37
N ARG A 509 -11.51 -10.92 -14.05
CA ARG A 509 -11.07 -9.91 -15.03
C ARG A 509 -9.82 -10.33 -15.83
N ALA A 510 -9.04 -11.30 -15.36
CA ALA A 510 -7.91 -11.83 -16.13
C ALA A 510 -8.34 -12.56 -17.43
N GLY A 511 -9.60 -13.01 -17.49
CA GLY A 511 -10.15 -13.73 -18.63
C GLY A 511 -9.68 -15.18 -18.73
N THR A 512 -10.43 -16.02 -19.46
CA THR A 512 -10.15 -17.47 -19.57
C THR A 512 -8.84 -17.79 -20.29
N ASN A 513 -8.28 -16.84 -21.03
CA ASN A 513 -7.00 -16.91 -21.72
C ASN A 513 -5.88 -16.09 -21.03
N CYS A 514 -6.13 -15.53 -19.85
CA CYS A 514 -5.22 -14.65 -19.11
C CYS A 514 -4.87 -13.29 -19.78
N ALA A 515 -5.51 -12.92 -20.90
CA ALA A 515 -5.17 -11.69 -21.62
C ALA A 515 -5.51 -10.39 -20.86
N GLY A 516 -6.37 -10.46 -19.83
CA GLY A 516 -6.69 -9.35 -18.94
C GLY A 516 -5.79 -9.25 -17.70
N LEU A 517 -4.74 -10.07 -17.58
CA LEU A 517 -3.76 -9.97 -16.50
C LEU A 517 -2.72 -8.91 -16.85
N TRP A 518 -2.78 -7.75 -16.19
CA TRP A 518 -1.84 -6.65 -16.42
C TRP A 518 -0.56 -6.81 -15.59
N ALA A 519 0.58 -6.43 -16.18
CA ALA A 519 1.81 -6.22 -15.43
C ALA A 519 1.66 -5.03 -14.47
N ASP A 520 2.47 -5.05 -13.42
CA ASP A 520 2.56 -4.05 -12.34
C ASP A 520 1.25 -3.86 -11.54
N ALA A 521 0.33 -4.83 -11.66
CA ALA A 521 -0.92 -4.93 -10.89
C ALA A 521 -0.84 -6.06 -9.84
N TYR A 522 -1.83 -6.13 -8.95
CA TYR A 522 -1.97 -7.22 -7.96
C TYR A 522 -3.06 -8.21 -8.37
N ALA A 523 -2.77 -9.50 -8.23
CA ALA A 523 -3.74 -10.58 -8.40
C ALA A 523 -3.97 -11.33 -7.08
N CYS A 524 -5.20 -11.70 -6.79
CA CYS A 524 -5.55 -12.51 -5.62
C CYS A 524 -4.98 -13.93 -5.73
N VAL A 525 -4.42 -14.43 -4.62
CA VAL A 525 -3.83 -15.77 -4.53
C VAL A 525 -4.17 -16.53 -3.23
N SER A 526 -5.07 -16.00 -2.39
CA SER A 526 -5.69 -16.72 -1.26
C SER A 526 -6.97 -16.03 -0.79
N ILE A 527 -7.84 -16.79 -0.12
CA ILE A 527 -9.06 -16.32 0.56
C ILE A 527 -9.08 -16.74 2.03
N ILE A 528 -9.72 -15.93 2.88
CA ILE A 528 -9.92 -16.22 4.31
C ILE A 528 -10.58 -17.59 4.46
N GLY A 529 -9.97 -18.47 5.25
CA GLY A 529 -10.44 -19.83 5.51
C GLY A 529 -9.97 -20.89 4.49
N HIS A 530 -9.17 -20.52 3.48
CA HIS A 530 -8.52 -21.48 2.59
C HIS A 530 -7.21 -22.00 3.19
N GLU A 531 -7.26 -23.14 3.87
CA GLU A 531 -6.03 -23.91 4.12
C GLU A 531 -5.49 -24.44 2.78
N PRO A 532 -4.18 -24.25 2.48
CA PRO A 532 -3.60 -24.70 1.23
C PRO A 532 -3.51 -26.22 1.17
N SER A 533 -4.53 -26.85 0.59
CA SER A 533 -4.40 -28.22 0.09
C SER A 533 -3.30 -28.23 -0.98
N PRO A 534 -2.32 -29.15 -0.94
CA PRO A 534 -1.18 -29.13 -1.85
C PRO A 534 -1.60 -29.48 -3.30
N THR A 535 -2.10 -28.48 -4.02
CA THR A 535 -2.30 -28.57 -5.47
C THR A 535 -1.00 -28.15 -6.15
N ASN A 536 -0.41 -29.10 -6.89
CA ASN A 536 0.97 -29.01 -7.39
C ASN A 536 1.28 -27.66 -8.09
N PRO A 537 2.22 -26.86 -7.55
CA PRO A 537 2.80 -25.73 -8.25
C PRO A 537 3.33 -26.12 -9.64
N GLY A 538 3.11 -25.24 -10.62
CA GLY A 538 4.07 -25.10 -11.72
C GLY A 538 5.43 -24.78 -11.09
N ASN A 539 6.45 -25.55 -11.43
CA ASN A 539 7.63 -25.79 -10.57
C ASN A 539 8.64 -24.63 -10.40
N GLY A 540 8.28 -23.40 -10.74
CA GLY A 540 9.17 -22.24 -10.61
C GLY A 540 10.37 -22.23 -11.57
N ILE A 541 10.47 -23.20 -12.49
CA ILE A 541 11.55 -23.27 -13.48
C ILE A 541 11.00 -22.78 -14.82
N GLN A 542 11.66 -21.79 -15.41
CA GLN A 542 11.29 -21.28 -16.73
C GLN A 542 11.47 -22.40 -17.76
N THR A 543 10.34 -22.95 -18.21
CA THR A 543 10.32 -24.04 -19.20
C THR A 543 10.78 -23.47 -20.55
N PRO A 544 11.89 -23.96 -21.13
CA PRO A 544 12.43 -23.41 -22.36
C PRO A 544 11.57 -23.81 -23.57
N THR A 545 11.31 -22.87 -24.47
CA THR A 545 10.51 -23.07 -25.67
C THR A 545 11.39 -23.26 -26.92
N PRO A 546 10.92 -24.02 -27.94
CA PRO A 546 9.71 -24.85 -27.95
C PRO A 546 9.89 -26.16 -27.17
N THR A 547 8.80 -26.70 -26.63
CA THR A 547 8.78 -27.96 -25.87
C THR A 547 8.23 -29.13 -26.67
N GLN A 548 8.44 -30.35 -26.18
CA GLN A 548 7.65 -31.51 -26.62
C GLN A 548 6.16 -31.29 -26.29
N PRO A 549 5.23 -31.77 -27.13
CA PRO A 549 3.80 -31.70 -26.84
C PRO A 549 3.45 -32.46 -25.55
N ASP A 550 2.53 -31.88 -24.76
CA ASP A 550 2.06 -32.38 -23.47
C ASP A 550 3.17 -32.70 -22.42
N ILE A 551 4.34 -32.04 -22.53
CA ILE A 551 5.39 -32.11 -21.50
C ILE A 551 4.82 -31.80 -20.10
N VAL A 552 5.27 -32.53 -19.07
CA VAL A 552 4.77 -32.34 -17.70
C VAL A 552 5.17 -30.98 -17.11
N LYS A 553 4.21 -30.31 -16.46
CA LYS A 553 4.36 -28.96 -15.91
C LYS A 553 5.27 -28.84 -14.68
N ASN A 554 5.77 -29.96 -14.15
CA ASN A 554 6.69 -30.01 -13.01
C ASN A 554 8.11 -30.45 -13.40
N CYS A 555 8.47 -30.37 -14.68
CA CYS A 555 9.77 -30.77 -15.22
C CYS A 555 10.94 -29.89 -14.76
N ASP A 556 11.89 -30.43 -14.01
CA ASP A 556 13.03 -29.69 -13.46
C ASP A 556 14.36 -29.87 -14.22
N LYS A 557 14.40 -30.76 -15.21
CA LYS A 557 15.55 -30.94 -16.10
C LYS A 557 15.11 -31.17 -17.54
N PHE A 558 15.65 -30.39 -18.47
CA PHE A 558 15.30 -30.42 -19.90
C PHE A 558 16.42 -30.96 -20.79
N TYR A 559 16.04 -31.51 -21.95
CA TYR A 559 16.95 -31.99 -23.00
C TYR A 559 16.53 -31.43 -24.36
N TRP A 560 17.46 -30.80 -25.08
CA TRP A 560 17.22 -30.37 -26.46
C TRP A 560 17.34 -31.55 -27.43
N VAL A 561 16.22 -32.02 -27.97
CA VAL A 561 16.19 -33.15 -28.91
C VAL A 561 16.79 -32.73 -30.25
N LYS A 562 17.90 -33.32 -30.66
CA LYS A 562 18.55 -33.02 -31.94
C LYS A 562 17.92 -33.85 -33.08
N PRO A 563 17.96 -33.37 -34.33
CA PRO A 563 17.56 -34.19 -35.48
C PRO A 563 18.33 -35.52 -35.51
N GLY A 564 17.61 -36.64 -35.50
CA GLY A 564 18.17 -37.99 -35.47
C GLY A 564 18.38 -38.60 -34.07
N ASP A 565 18.08 -37.88 -32.98
CA ASP A 565 18.02 -38.48 -31.65
C ASP A 565 16.82 -39.44 -31.53
N THR A 566 16.99 -40.48 -30.71
CA THR A 566 15.96 -41.46 -30.38
C THR A 566 15.78 -41.52 -28.86
N TRP A 567 14.55 -41.79 -28.40
CA TRP A 567 14.31 -41.92 -26.96
C TRP A 567 15.19 -42.99 -26.31
N THR A 568 15.53 -44.08 -27.03
CA THR A 568 16.40 -45.17 -26.52
C THR A 568 17.76 -44.65 -26.09
N LYS A 569 18.33 -43.72 -26.87
CA LYS A 569 19.60 -43.09 -26.57
C LYS A 569 19.45 -42.03 -25.45
N ILE A 570 18.45 -41.17 -25.55
CA ILE A 570 18.21 -40.10 -24.57
C ILE A 570 18.04 -40.66 -23.15
N VAL A 571 17.24 -41.72 -22.97
CA VAL A 571 17.01 -42.30 -21.63
C VAL A 571 18.23 -43.06 -21.10
N ALA A 572 18.99 -43.73 -21.97
CA ALA A 572 20.21 -44.43 -21.59
C ALA A 572 21.32 -43.45 -21.15
N ASP A 573 21.59 -42.42 -21.96
CA ASP A 573 22.61 -41.41 -21.68
C ASP A 573 22.31 -40.62 -20.39
N ASN A 574 21.02 -40.43 -20.07
CA ASN A 574 20.57 -39.71 -18.86
C ASN A 574 20.23 -40.63 -17.67
N ARG A 575 20.39 -41.95 -17.78
CA ARG A 575 20.14 -42.96 -16.72
C ARG A 575 18.73 -42.91 -16.11
N ILE A 576 17.72 -42.61 -16.94
CA ILE A 576 16.29 -42.61 -16.54
C ILE A 576 15.55 -43.77 -17.21
N THR A 577 14.42 -44.20 -16.65
CA THR A 577 13.64 -45.27 -17.27
C THR A 577 12.80 -44.74 -18.44
N LEU A 578 12.51 -45.59 -19.44
CA LEU A 578 11.56 -45.23 -20.51
C LEU A 578 10.17 -44.92 -19.95
N ALA A 579 9.75 -45.60 -18.87
CA ALA A 579 8.47 -45.37 -18.24
C ALA A 579 8.39 -43.96 -17.64
N ASP A 580 9.45 -43.50 -16.97
CA ASP A 580 9.54 -42.15 -16.44
C ASP A 580 9.61 -41.12 -17.59
N PHE A 581 10.44 -41.35 -18.60
CA PHE A 581 10.55 -40.46 -19.76
C PHE A 581 9.23 -40.29 -20.52
N LEU A 582 8.47 -41.36 -20.75
CA LEU A 582 7.14 -41.28 -21.38
C LEU A 582 6.07 -40.73 -20.44
N LYS A 583 6.19 -40.93 -19.12
CA LYS A 583 5.33 -40.28 -18.12
C LYS A 583 5.53 -38.77 -18.11
N TRP A 584 6.74 -38.29 -18.40
CA TRP A 584 7.08 -36.88 -18.47
C TRP A 584 6.92 -36.25 -19.87
N ASN A 585 6.90 -37.07 -20.92
CA ASN A 585 6.74 -36.67 -22.33
C ASN A 585 5.70 -37.58 -23.04
N PRO A 586 4.40 -37.48 -22.71
CA PRO A 586 3.39 -38.45 -23.14
C PRO A 586 3.25 -38.58 -24.66
N LYS A 587 3.44 -37.47 -25.39
CA LYS A 587 3.29 -37.44 -26.85
C LYS A 587 4.50 -37.98 -27.62
N ALA A 588 5.65 -38.18 -26.98
CA ALA A 588 6.83 -38.77 -27.64
C ALA A 588 6.53 -40.15 -28.27
N GLY A 589 5.63 -40.90 -27.64
CA GLY A 589 5.16 -42.20 -28.10
C GLY A 589 6.19 -43.32 -27.90
N SER A 590 5.71 -44.54 -27.64
CA SER A 590 6.57 -45.72 -27.44
C SER A 590 7.40 -46.10 -28.68
N ASN A 591 7.04 -45.58 -29.86
CA ASN A 591 7.72 -45.80 -31.14
C ASN A 591 8.49 -44.57 -31.65
N CYS A 592 8.72 -43.55 -30.82
CA CYS A 592 9.45 -42.31 -31.16
C CYS A 592 8.78 -41.40 -32.22
N ALA A 593 7.65 -41.81 -32.80
CA ALA A 593 7.00 -41.09 -33.91
C ALA A 593 6.40 -39.73 -33.53
N GLY A 594 6.22 -39.46 -32.23
CA GLY A 594 5.76 -38.17 -31.72
C GLY A 594 6.81 -37.38 -30.95
N LEU A 595 8.07 -37.84 -30.94
CA LEU A 595 9.19 -37.08 -30.36
C LEU A 595 9.68 -36.05 -31.40
N TRP A 596 9.43 -34.78 -31.15
CA TRP A 596 9.76 -33.70 -32.09
C TRP A 596 11.26 -33.36 -32.02
N GLY A 597 11.90 -33.25 -33.18
CA GLY A 597 13.24 -32.67 -33.27
C GLY A 597 13.19 -31.15 -33.02
N SER A 598 14.28 -30.58 -32.50
CA SER A 598 14.39 -29.16 -32.15
C SER A 598 13.32 -28.68 -31.16
N ALA A 599 13.03 -29.51 -30.14
CA ALA A 599 12.13 -29.19 -29.04
C ALA A 599 12.61 -29.83 -27.72
N TYR A 600 12.39 -29.12 -26.60
CA TYR A 600 12.83 -29.54 -25.27
C TYR A 600 11.96 -30.67 -24.70
N ALA A 601 12.58 -31.80 -24.36
CA ALA A 601 11.99 -32.93 -23.67
C ALA A 601 12.35 -32.92 -22.17
N CYS A 602 11.49 -33.48 -21.33
CA CYS A 602 11.70 -33.60 -19.90
C CYS A 602 12.55 -34.83 -19.51
N LEU A 603 13.48 -34.64 -18.57
CA LEU A 603 14.37 -35.68 -18.03
C LEU A 603 14.26 -35.90 -16.51
N SER A 604 13.55 -35.04 -15.78
CA SER A 604 13.34 -35.14 -14.34
C SER A 604 12.21 -34.21 -13.92
N VAL A 605 11.59 -34.47 -12.77
CA VAL A 605 10.54 -33.62 -12.18
C VAL A 605 10.86 -33.33 -10.72
N LEU A 606 10.35 -32.21 -10.19
CA LEU A 606 10.59 -31.83 -8.79
C LEU A 606 10.28 -32.98 -7.82
N GLY A 607 11.20 -33.21 -6.89
CA GLY A 607 11.08 -34.26 -5.87
C GLY A 607 11.40 -35.68 -6.39
N TYR A 608 11.74 -35.84 -7.67
CA TYR A 608 12.28 -37.11 -8.18
C TYR A 608 13.72 -37.29 -7.71
N ALA A 609 13.88 -37.82 -6.49
CA ALA A 609 15.08 -38.57 -6.17
C ALA A 609 15.05 -39.82 -7.07
N PRO A 610 16.02 -40.03 -7.99
CA PRO A 610 16.09 -41.28 -8.73
C PRO A 610 16.26 -42.39 -7.71
N THR A 611 15.25 -43.25 -7.59
CA THR A 611 15.32 -44.41 -6.70
C THR A 611 16.62 -45.13 -7.02
N PRO A 612 17.54 -45.32 -6.05
CA PRO A 612 18.74 -46.09 -6.31
C PRO A 612 18.29 -47.41 -6.91
N THR A 613 18.71 -47.70 -8.14
CA THR A 613 18.59 -49.03 -8.68
C THR A 613 19.47 -49.89 -7.80
N ASN A 614 18.85 -50.47 -6.76
CA ASN A 614 19.45 -51.51 -5.93
C ASN A 614 20.15 -52.44 -6.91
N PRO A 615 21.46 -52.73 -6.74
CA PRO A 615 22.20 -53.54 -7.70
C PRO A 615 21.54 -54.92 -7.74
N GLY A 616 20.67 -55.11 -8.73
CA GLY A 616 19.95 -56.35 -8.95
C GLY A 616 20.99 -57.42 -9.24
N ASN A 617 21.12 -58.38 -8.31
CA ASN A 617 21.88 -59.64 -8.39
C ASN A 617 23.27 -59.65 -9.07
N GLY A 618 23.90 -58.48 -9.27
CA GLY A 618 25.13 -58.33 -10.05
C GLY A 618 24.96 -58.44 -11.57
N VAL A 619 23.74 -58.58 -12.11
CA VAL A 619 23.51 -58.79 -13.56
C VAL A 619 23.00 -57.51 -14.21
N GLN A 620 23.83 -56.88 -15.05
CA GLN A 620 23.42 -55.72 -15.84
C GLN A 620 22.34 -56.13 -16.87
N ALA A 621 21.14 -55.58 -16.73
CA ALA A 621 20.05 -55.81 -17.68
C ALA A 621 20.37 -55.17 -19.04
N PRO A 622 20.30 -55.91 -20.17
CA PRO A 622 20.52 -55.34 -21.49
C PRO A 622 19.41 -54.36 -21.88
N THR A 623 19.76 -53.19 -22.42
CA THR A 623 18.80 -52.18 -22.89
C THR A 623 18.47 -52.36 -24.39
N PRO A 624 17.26 -51.99 -24.86
CA PRO A 624 16.11 -51.50 -24.09
C PRO A 624 15.26 -52.65 -23.51
N ILE A 625 14.64 -52.44 -22.35
CA ILE A 625 13.73 -53.39 -21.68
C ILE A 625 12.26 -52.95 -21.77
N GLN A 626 11.32 -53.87 -21.64
CA GLN A 626 9.90 -53.52 -21.45
C GLN A 626 9.63 -53.03 -20.03
N SER A 627 8.62 -52.17 -19.85
CA SER A 627 8.19 -51.73 -18.51
C SER A 627 7.60 -52.89 -17.71
N GLY A 628 7.76 -52.87 -16.39
CA GLY A 628 7.27 -53.94 -15.52
C GLY A 628 8.02 -55.28 -15.67
N MET A 629 9.23 -55.28 -16.24
CA MET A 629 10.16 -56.41 -16.12
C MET A 629 10.73 -56.47 -14.69
N VAL A 630 10.80 -57.66 -14.10
CA VAL A 630 11.27 -57.85 -12.71
C VAL A 630 12.76 -57.59 -12.54
N THR A 631 13.12 -56.98 -11.41
CA THR A 631 14.49 -56.56 -11.06
C THR A 631 15.42 -57.70 -10.70
N ASN A 632 14.89 -58.90 -10.39
CA ASN A 632 15.66 -60.10 -10.07
C ASN A 632 15.85 -61.04 -11.29
N CYS A 633 15.78 -60.50 -12.51
CA CYS A 633 15.99 -61.28 -13.72
C CYS A 633 17.43 -61.81 -13.82
N LYS A 634 17.61 -63.05 -14.29
CA LYS A 634 18.92 -63.69 -14.55
C LYS A 634 19.12 -64.11 -16.00
N LYS A 635 18.08 -64.13 -16.84
CA LYS A 635 18.15 -64.47 -18.28
C LYS A 635 17.22 -63.59 -19.09
N PHE A 636 17.75 -62.99 -20.16
CA PHE A 636 17.04 -62.06 -21.03
C PHE A 636 16.91 -62.64 -22.45
N HIS A 637 15.82 -62.30 -23.15
CA HIS A 637 15.62 -62.59 -24.58
C HIS A 637 15.20 -61.32 -25.31
N PHE A 638 15.91 -60.98 -26.39
CA PHE A 638 15.54 -59.87 -27.26
C PHE A 638 14.42 -60.30 -28.21
N VAL A 639 13.26 -59.66 -28.09
CA VAL A 639 12.07 -59.95 -28.90
C VAL A 639 12.27 -59.41 -30.32
N GLN A 640 12.43 -60.29 -31.30
CA GLN A 640 12.50 -59.89 -32.71
C GLN A 640 11.09 -59.53 -33.24
N PRO A 641 10.97 -58.66 -34.26
CA PRO A 641 9.71 -58.40 -34.94
C PRO A 641 9.02 -59.71 -35.39
N GLY A 642 7.73 -59.84 -35.09
CA GLY A 642 6.94 -61.04 -35.42
C GLY A 642 7.06 -62.23 -34.45
N GLN A 643 7.90 -62.19 -33.41
CA GLN A 643 7.90 -63.23 -32.38
C GLN A 643 6.65 -63.16 -31.49
N THR A 644 6.21 -64.31 -30.98
CA THR A 644 5.07 -64.46 -30.05
C THR A 644 5.53 -65.07 -28.72
N CYS A 645 4.78 -64.85 -27.62
CA CYS A 645 5.14 -65.52 -26.36
C CYS A 645 5.17 -67.05 -26.50
N ALA A 646 4.29 -67.65 -27.31
CA ALA A 646 4.32 -69.09 -27.57
C ALA A 646 5.70 -69.56 -28.09
N SER A 647 6.31 -68.80 -29.03
CA SER A 647 7.66 -69.10 -29.53
C SER A 647 8.75 -68.97 -28.45
N ILE A 648 8.61 -68.00 -27.54
CA ILE A 648 9.57 -67.73 -26.45
C ILE A 648 9.40 -68.76 -25.31
N GLN A 649 8.17 -69.10 -24.96
CA GLN A 649 7.81 -70.14 -23.99
C GLN A 649 8.40 -71.49 -24.39
N THR A 650 8.26 -71.90 -25.65
CA THR A 650 8.85 -73.13 -26.17
C THR A 650 10.38 -73.06 -26.15
N LYS A 651 10.98 -71.94 -26.57
CA LYS A 651 12.43 -71.75 -26.62
C LYS A 651 13.10 -71.84 -25.24
N TYR A 652 12.48 -71.26 -24.21
CA TYR A 652 13.05 -71.21 -22.85
C TYR A 652 12.42 -72.20 -21.86
N ARG A 653 11.43 -72.99 -22.30
CA ARG A 653 10.65 -73.94 -21.49
C ARG A 653 9.97 -73.29 -20.28
N VAL A 654 9.33 -72.14 -20.51
CA VAL A 654 8.64 -71.34 -19.48
C VAL A 654 7.14 -71.26 -19.75
N THR A 655 6.33 -71.18 -18.70
CA THR A 655 4.88 -70.99 -18.82
C THR A 655 4.54 -69.53 -19.12
N LEU A 656 3.41 -69.26 -19.79
CA LEU A 656 2.93 -67.90 -20.02
C LEU A 656 2.71 -67.15 -18.69
N ALA A 657 2.23 -67.85 -17.66
CA ALA A 657 2.06 -67.29 -16.32
C ALA A 657 3.38 -66.81 -15.71
N ASN A 658 4.48 -67.57 -15.83
CA ASN A 658 5.79 -67.13 -15.37
C ASN A 658 6.36 -66.00 -16.23
N LEU A 659 6.20 -66.08 -17.56
CA LEU A 659 6.63 -65.03 -18.47
C LEU A 659 5.92 -63.70 -18.18
N TYR A 660 4.61 -63.73 -17.90
CA TYR A 660 3.83 -62.56 -17.47
C TYR A 660 4.22 -62.07 -16.07
N LYS A 661 4.39 -62.98 -15.11
CA LYS A 661 4.85 -62.65 -13.74
C LYS A 661 6.19 -61.91 -13.74
N TRP A 662 7.08 -62.23 -14.69
CA TRP A 662 8.38 -61.56 -14.82
C TRP A 662 8.36 -60.32 -15.73
N ASN A 663 7.29 -60.08 -16.50
CA ASN A 663 7.20 -59.03 -17.52
C ASN A 663 5.74 -58.53 -17.64
N LEU A 664 5.30 -57.70 -16.71
CA LEU A 664 3.88 -57.33 -16.60
C LEU A 664 3.32 -56.66 -17.87
N ALA A 665 4.14 -55.93 -18.63
CA ALA A 665 3.73 -55.30 -19.89
C ALA A 665 3.18 -56.29 -20.94
N ILE A 666 3.58 -57.57 -20.94
CA ILE A 666 3.10 -58.52 -21.96
C ILE A 666 1.61 -58.86 -21.81
N LYS A 667 1.03 -58.61 -20.62
CA LYS A 667 -0.33 -59.00 -20.19
C LYS A 667 -0.51 -60.51 -20.11
N SER A 668 -1.50 -60.97 -19.33
CA SER A 668 -1.77 -62.40 -19.11
C SER A 668 -2.05 -63.20 -20.39
N GLY A 669 -2.54 -62.54 -21.45
CA GLY A 669 -2.79 -63.12 -22.78
C GLY A 669 -1.70 -62.85 -23.84
N CYS A 670 -0.51 -62.37 -23.48
CA CYS A 670 0.55 -61.97 -24.44
C CYS A 670 0.14 -60.88 -25.46
N THR A 671 -0.86 -60.04 -25.17
CA THR A 671 -1.31 -58.99 -26.10
C THR A 671 -0.53 -57.68 -26.00
N GLY A 672 0.44 -57.58 -25.08
CA GLY A 672 1.24 -56.38 -24.83
C GLY A 672 2.74 -56.50 -25.08
N MET A 673 3.22 -57.61 -25.66
CA MET A 673 4.66 -57.83 -25.85
C MET A 673 5.23 -56.92 -26.95
N TRP A 674 6.21 -56.08 -26.61
CA TRP A 674 6.87 -55.17 -27.55
C TRP A 674 8.01 -55.86 -28.32
N SER A 675 8.07 -55.67 -29.63
CA SER A 675 9.26 -56.03 -30.42
C SER A 675 10.44 -55.11 -30.11
N GLN A 676 11.65 -55.55 -30.47
CA GLN A 676 12.92 -54.83 -30.31
C GLN A 676 13.27 -54.45 -28.86
N THR A 677 12.85 -55.28 -27.90
CA THR A 677 13.13 -55.09 -26.47
C THR A 677 13.52 -56.40 -25.80
N TYR A 678 14.27 -56.30 -24.70
CA TYR A 678 14.64 -57.43 -23.86
C TYR A 678 13.53 -57.77 -22.86
N LEU A 679 13.31 -59.07 -22.70
CA LEU A 679 12.27 -59.68 -21.89
C LEU A 679 12.90 -60.69 -20.93
N CYS A 680 12.47 -60.73 -19.68
CA CYS A 680 12.95 -61.69 -18.71
C CYS A 680 12.38 -63.09 -18.98
N VAL A 681 13.26 -64.02 -19.33
CA VAL A 681 12.92 -65.44 -19.58
C VAL A 681 13.42 -66.36 -18.47
N GLY A 682 13.89 -65.79 -17.37
CA GLY A 682 14.18 -66.48 -16.12
C GLY A 682 14.59 -65.50 -15.04
N ALA A 683 13.82 -65.42 -13.96
CA ALA A 683 14.20 -64.75 -12.72
C ALA A 683 14.94 -65.71 -11.77
N LEU A 684 15.56 -65.18 -10.71
CA LEU A 684 16.18 -65.98 -9.65
C LEU A 684 15.22 -67.02 -9.06
#